data_AF-A0A4Q4N430-F1
#
_entry.id   AF-A0A4Q4N430-F1
#
_cell.length_a   1.000
_cell.length_b   1.000
_cell.length_c   1.000
_cell.angle_alpha   90.00
_cell.angle_beta   90.00
_cell.angle_gamma   90.00
#
_symmetry.space_group_name_H-M   'P 1'
#
loop_
_entity.id
_entity.type
_entity.pdbx_description
1 polymer ?
#
loop_
_entity_poly.entity_id
_entity_poly.type
_entity_poly.pdbx_seq_one_letter_code
_entity_poly.pdbx_strand_id
1 'polypeptide(L)'
;MKFLVSLTAGLLSIGLASASPAAPLNKRAVSTDGSCGGTKGFTCKGSSFGNCCSQYGWCGSSVDHCGASCNSAFGICTGTTTSKATSVTVKPSSTKVAPAPSSAPTKKISPDATCGGTNGYTCLGFAEGNCCSANGWCGSTSAYCGSGCQSGFGNCGSNTGSGSSTIKSSASKTSSTTPSATASGSALQCLNGKNVPYKMTSDAEYSELSEPYNLRVPFKPAVIVLPTTNQHVQDAVVCGAQAGLKIQAKSGGHSYASFSSGGKDGAMQINLQSFQTIELDKSSGVATVGGGVRLGNLGDGIYTQGNAAVAQGTCPGVGIGGHYTHGGYGHTSRNWGLAMDQVIGADIVLANGTLIKASSTQSPDIFWAIKGAAESFGVVTKFYLQTRAAPAGITYFQFAFTGIHDSKSVWTNTFLHIQDVAKNASVVDNRVSFGIYLDNYGSYSLSGAFFGSVSEFNTKVRPELLRTLPTAEATVESMAWYDYMVKVSGKTSIKEPLTGYDEHEDFFAKSVTVPEASGLTSNALNALYDYLKTAGSTEYYIIINLYGGPGSAINSKNTDFAAYVDRDSLWVLQNYGYGGASMNFINGINSAIINAQPQTSFGAYLNYVDPSYDAATAHKLYYGDAVYSRLAALKQKVDPAQVFWNPQAIGA
;
A
#
# COMPACT_ATOMS: atom_id res chain seq x y z
N MET A 1 15.57 -2.43 10.66
CA MET A 1 15.26 -1.95 12.03
C MET A 1 16.37 -2.14 13.07
N LYS A 2 17.54 -2.71 12.73
CA LYS A 2 18.70 -2.90 13.65
C LYS A 2 19.37 -1.63 14.19
N PHE A 3 19.04 -0.43 13.69
CA PHE A 3 19.82 0.79 13.93
C PHE A 3 19.41 1.64 15.14
N LEU A 4 18.35 1.29 15.87
CA LEU A 4 17.89 2.10 17.01
C LEU A 4 18.63 1.85 18.34
N VAL A 5 19.58 0.90 18.40
CA VAL A 5 20.26 0.52 19.66
C VAL A 5 21.78 0.74 19.65
N SER A 6 22.41 1.10 18.52
CA SER A 6 23.88 1.26 18.49
C SER A 6 24.31 2.70 18.18
N LEU A 7 24.21 3.59 19.17
CA LEU A 7 24.95 4.86 19.16
C LEU A 7 25.28 5.33 20.58
N THR A 8 26.33 4.74 21.15
CA THR A 8 27.14 5.39 22.18
C THR A 8 28.61 5.35 21.76
N ALA A 9 29.24 6.54 21.78
CA ALA A 9 30.66 6.87 21.65
C ALA A 9 31.20 7.29 20.27
N GLY A 10 31.52 8.59 20.13
CA GLY A 10 32.53 9.11 19.20
C GLY A 10 32.23 10.47 18.54
N LEU A 11 32.56 11.59 19.20
CA LEU A 11 32.68 12.93 18.58
C LEU A 11 34.09 13.13 17.98
N LEU A 12 34.21 13.80 16.81
CA LEU A 12 35.03 15.02 16.62
C LEU A 12 34.89 15.70 15.22
N SER A 13 34.56 17.00 15.27
CA SER A 13 34.82 18.18 14.40
C SER A 13 35.40 18.08 12.98
N ILE A 14 34.76 18.73 11.97
CA ILE A 14 35.41 19.46 10.85
C ILE A 14 34.52 20.63 10.35
N GLY A 15 35.13 21.79 10.06
CA GLY A 15 34.51 23.10 9.75
C GLY A 15 34.17 23.42 8.28
N LEU A 16 33.56 24.59 8.10
CA LEU A 16 32.98 25.15 6.86
C LEU A 16 34.01 25.84 5.95
N ALA A 17 33.80 25.77 4.61
CA ALA A 17 34.51 26.58 3.60
C ALA A 17 33.54 27.18 2.55
N SER A 18 33.80 28.43 2.14
CA SER A 18 33.04 29.28 1.21
C SER A 18 33.57 29.28 -0.24
N ALA A 19 32.73 29.54 -1.25
CA ALA A 19 33.03 29.42 -2.68
C ALA A 19 33.35 30.75 -3.44
N SER A 20 34.17 30.64 -4.50
CA SER A 20 34.76 31.70 -5.35
C SER A 20 33.95 32.07 -6.63
N PRO A 21 34.21 33.22 -7.30
CA PRO A 21 33.42 33.72 -8.44
C PRO A 21 33.71 33.04 -9.81
N ALA A 22 32.71 33.08 -10.70
CA ALA A 22 32.64 32.24 -11.91
C ALA A 22 33.25 32.88 -13.19
N ALA A 23 33.76 32.05 -14.12
CA ALA A 23 34.49 32.45 -15.34
C ALA A 23 33.63 33.04 -16.50
N PRO A 24 34.22 33.76 -17.50
CA PRO A 24 33.51 34.36 -18.63
C PRO A 24 32.92 33.34 -19.64
N LEU A 25 31.78 33.67 -20.25
CA LEU A 25 31.00 32.81 -21.16
C LEU A 25 31.80 32.14 -22.29
N ASN A 26 32.70 32.89 -22.96
CA ASN A 26 33.45 32.39 -24.12
C ASN A 26 34.54 31.36 -23.75
N LYS A 27 34.75 31.11 -22.45
CA LYS A 27 35.72 30.13 -21.93
C LYS A 27 35.04 28.91 -21.30
N ARG A 28 33.71 28.77 -21.43
CA ARG A 28 32.93 27.66 -20.87
C ARG A 28 32.65 26.61 -21.92
N ALA A 29 32.53 25.36 -21.49
CA ALA A 29 32.13 24.26 -22.36
C ALA A 29 30.69 24.47 -22.87
N VAL A 30 30.49 24.28 -24.17
CA VAL A 30 29.17 24.43 -24.83
C VAL A 30 28.29 23.24 -24.45
N SER A 31 27.04 23.51 -24.11
CA SER A 31 26.06 22.50 -23.75
C SER A 31 25.79 21.51 -24.90
N THR A 32 25.99 20.22 -24.63
CA THR A 32 25.70 19.10 -25.54
C THR A 32 24.44 18.31 -25.15
N ASP A 33 23.93 18.51 -23.93
CA ASP A 33 22.74 17.83 -23.38
C ASP A 33 21.55 18.78 -23.15
N GLY A 34 21.71 20.05 -23.53
CA GLY A 34 20.72 21.10 -23.36
C GLY A 34 20.76 21.78 -21.98
N SER A 35 21.59 21.35 -21.04
CA SER A 35 21.72 21.97 -19.71
C SER A 35 22.71 23.15 -19.68
N CYS A 36 22.46 24.15 -18.82
CA CYS A 36 23.34 25.29 -18.58
C CYS A 36 23.31 25.75 -17.11
N GLY A 37 24.39 26.37 -16.64
CA GLY A 37 24.51 26.74 -15.22
C GLY A 37 24.79 25.56 -14.28
N GLY A 38 24.51 25.74 -12.98
CA GLY A 38 24.70 24.71 -11.95
C GLY A 38 26.16 24.28 -11.71
N THR A 39 26.34 23.11 -11.08
CA THR A 39 27.66 22.54 -10.73
C THR A 39 28.50 22.14 -11.95
N LYS A 40 27.87 21.91 -13.12
CA LYS A 40 28.56 21.56 -14.37
C LYS A 40 29.03 22.79 -15.18
N GLY A 41 28.39 23.94 -15.00
CA GLY A 41 28.89 25.24 -15.49
C GLY A 41 28.87 25.46 -17.02
N PHE A 42 28.08 24.69 -17.77
CA PHE A 42 27.95 24.78 -19.24
C PHE A 42 27.34 26.09 -19.73
N THR A 43 27.73 26.52 -20.95
CA THR A 43 27.16 27.67 -21.65
C THR A 43 26.25 27.24 -22.81
N CYS A 44 25.18 27.99 -23.03
CA CYS A 44 24.30 27.83 -24.19
C CYS A 44 24.83 28.53 -25.44
N LYS A 45 25.80 29.44 -25.31
CA LYS A 45 26.37 30.17 -26.45
C LYS A 45 27.06 29.20 -27.41
N GLY A 46 26.47 28.98 -28.59
CA GLY A 46 26.93 28.04 -29.61
C GLY A 46 26.31 26.64 -29.53
N SER A 47 25.34 26.42 -28.65
CA SER A 47 24.64 25.13 -28.50
C SER A 47 23.59 24.92 -29.60
N SER A 48 23.36 23.66 -30.01
CA SER A 48 22.31 23.27 -30.97
C SER A 48 20.89 23.46 -30.43
N PHE A 49 20.72 23.56 -29.10
CA PHE A 49 19.42 23.77 -28.46
C PHE A 49 19.00 25.26 -28.43
N GLY A 50 19.94 26.17 -28.65
CA GLY A 50 19.72 27.62 -28.62
C GLY A 50 20.71 28.33 -27.71
N ASN A 51 20.81 29.66 -27.87
CA ASN A 51 21.88 30.46 -27.25
C ASN A 51 21.55 30.99 -25.85
N CYS A 52 20.31 30.88 -25.40
CA CYS A 52 19.83 31.46 -24.15
C CYS A 52 19.75 30.41 -23.05
N CYS A 53 20.18 30.75 -21.84
CA CYS A 53 20.08 29.89 -20.68
C CYS A 53 18.90 30.34 -19.83
N SER A 54 17.87 29.52 -19.68
CA SER A 54 16.72 29.86 -18.84
C SER A 54 17.11 29.90 -17.35
N GLN A 55 16.29 30.54 -16.50
CA GLN A 55 16.44 30.47 -15.04
C GLN A 55 16.43 29.04 -14.48
N TYR A 56 15.91 28.09 -15.25
CA TYR A 56 15.84 26.66 -14.88
C TYR A 56 17.06 25.86 -15.35
N GLY A 57 18.06 26.52 -15.95
CA GLY A 57 19.30 25.86 -16.37
C GLY A 57 19.18 25.07 -17.67
N TRP A 58 18.36 25.55 -18.62
CA TRP A 58 18.17 24.91 -19.93
C TRP A 58 18.46 25.85 -21.10
N CYS A 59 19.08 25.33 -22.14
CA CYS A 59 19.38 26.03 -23.38
C CYS A 59 18.18 26.06 -24.32
N GLY A 60 17.89 27.24 -24.85
CA GLY A 60 16.79 27.44 -25.79
C GLY A 60 16.92 28.73 -26.60
N SER A 61 16.02 28.89 -27.56
CA SER A 61 15.87 30.11 -28.38
C SER A 61 14.49 30.77 -28.23
N SER A 62 13.58 30.18 -27.44
CA SER A 62 12.24 30.75 -27.22
C SER A 62 12.27 31.89 -26.20
N VAL A 63 11.17 32.64 -26.12
CA VAL A 63 11.02 33.73 -25.15
C VAL A 63 11.15 33.24 -23.70
N ASP A 64 10.76 32.00 -23.41
CA ASP A 64 10.88 31.40 -22.06
C ASP A 64 12.34 31.16 -21.66
N HIS A 65 13.24 31.03 -22.64
CA HIS A 65 14.67 30.82 -22.45
C HIS A 65 15.46 32.13 -22.54
N CYS A 66 15.06 33.03 -23.45
CA CYS A 66 15.75 34.28 -23.75
C CYS A 66 15.18 35.52 -23.06
N GLY A 67 14.04 35.38 -22.37
CA GLY A 67 13.29 36.47 -21.74
C GLY A 67 13.96 37.05 -20.49
N ALA A 68 13.20 37.83 -19.72
CA ALA A 68 13.72 38.59 -18.58
C ALA A 68 14.38 37.72 -17.49
N SER A 69 14.01 36.45 -17.39
CA SER A 69 14.56 35.46 -16.47
C SER A 69 15.72 34.64 -17.06
N CYS A 70 16.27 35.04 -18.20
CA CYS A 70 17.43 34.38 -18.78
C CYS A 70 18.70 34.65 -17.95
N ASN A 71 19.47 33.60 -17.69
CA ASN A 71 20.73 33.66 -16.96
C ASN A 71 21.88 34.09 -17.89
N SER A 72 22.22 35.38 -17.82
CA SER A 72 23.26 35.99 -18.66
C SER A 72 24.69 35.52 -18.34
N ALA A 73 24.90 34.80 -17.23
CA ALA A 73 26.19 34.18 -16.92
C ALA A 73 26.44 32.89 -17.73
N PHE A 74 25.39 32.30 -18.31
CA PHE A 74 25.46 31.02 -19.04
C PHE A 74 24.74 31.03 -20.41
N GLY A 75 24.19 32.17 -20.87
CA GLY A 75 23.57 32.32 -22.20
C GLY A 75 23.49 33.77 -22.67
N ILE A 76 23.06 33.97 -23.93
CA ILE A 76 22.87 35.29 -24.55
C ILE A 76 21.41 35.73 -24.34
N CYS A 77 21.16 36.59 -23.36
CA CYS A 77 19.82 37.04 -23.00
C CYS A 77 19.46 38.35 -23.71
N THR A 78 18.31 38.40 -24.37
CA THR A 78 17.81 39.59 -25.08
C THR A 78 16.48 40.03 -24.49
N GLY A 79 16.48 41.08 -23.67
CA GLY A 79 15.26 41.60 -23.04
C GLY A 79 14.35 42.40 -23.99
N THR A 80 13.10 41.95 -24.15
CA THR A 80 11.84 42.68 -24.51
C THR A 80 11.78 43.49 -25.83
N THR A 81 10.84 43.22 -26.76
CA THR A 81 9.47 43.81 -26.76
C THR A 81 8.48 43.11 -27.74
N THR A 82 7.24 42.92 -27.26
CA THR A 82 5.88 42.86 -27.89
C THR A 82 5.62 42.39 -29.34
N SER A 83 4.62 41.49 -29.52
CA SER A 83 3.47 41.66 -30.44
C SER A 83 2.35 40.60 -30.32
N LYS A 84 1.13 41.11 -30.05
CA LYS A 84 -0.25 40.71 -30.45
C LYS A 84 -0.64 39.24 -30.67
N ALA A 85 -1.60 38.78 -29.87
CA ALA A 85 -2.50 37.66 -30.19
C ALA A 85 -3.70 38.14 -31.00
N THR A 86 -4.01 37.44 -32.10
CA THR A 86 -5.22 37.62 -32.91
C THR A 86 -6.18 36.49 -32.61
N SER A 87 -7.40 36.82 -32.21
CA SER A 87 -8.51 35.89 -32.01
C SER A 87 -9.13 35.48 -33.35
N VAL A 88 -9.45 34.19 -33.52
CA VAL A 88 -10.36 33.73 -34.57
C VAL A 88 -11.38 32.77 -33.98
N THR A 89 -12.63 33.19 -34.08
CA THR A 89 -13.87 32.49 -33.75
C THR A 89 -14.19 31.44 -34.82
N VAL A 90 -14.62 30.23 -34.45
CA VAL A 90 -15.26 29.29 -35.38
C VAL A 90 -16.60 28.81 -34.81
N LYS A 91 -17.66 29.05 -35.58
CA LYS A 91 -19.06 28.68 -35.38
C LYS A 91 -19.31 27.26 -35.94
N PRO A 92 -20.23 26.45 -35.38
CA PRO A 92 -20.43 25.07 -35.80
C PRO A 92 -21.26 24.98 -37.10
N SER A 93 -20.93 23.99 -37.94
CA SER A 93 -21.72 23.61 -39.12
C SER A 93 -22.10 22.14 -39.04
N SER A 94 -23.39 21.90 -39.23
CA SER A 94 -24.07 20.61 -39.31
C SER A 94 -24.04 20.04 -40.72
N THR A 95 -23.82 18.74 -40.88
CA THR A 95 -24.32 17.98 -42.04
C THR A 95 -24.81 16.60 -41.64
N LYS A 96 -25.97 16.28 -42.20
CA LYS A 96 -26.82 15.12 -42.02
C LYS A 96 -26.50 14.11 -43.14
N VAL A 97 -26.36 12.83 -42.85
CA VAL A 97 -26.30 11.75 -43.86
C VAL A 97 -27.29 10.65 -43.46
N ALA A 98 -28.09 10.17 -44.42
CA ALA A 98 -29.10 9.12 -44.30
C ALA A 98 -28.67 7.86 -45.12
N PRO A 99 -29.31 6.68 -44.92
CA PRO A 99 -28.64 5.38 -44.88
C PRO A 99 -28.85 4.47 -46.11
N ALA A 100 -28.15 3.33 -46.14
CA ALA A 100 -28.39 2.16 -47.01
C ALA A 100 -28.12 0.84 -46.24
N PRO A 101 -28.48 -0.36 -46.75
CA PRO A 101 -29.78 -1.01 -46.63
C PRO A 101 -29.79 -2.28 -45.74
N SER A 102 -31.02 -2.73 -45.47
CA SER A 102 -31.49 -3.84 -44.62
C SER A 102 -30.89 -5.24 -44.91
N SER A 103 -30.55 -5.97 -43.84
CA SER A 103 -30.52 -7.43 -43.80
C SER A 103 -31.32 -7.93 -42.57
N ALA A 104 -31.96 -9.10 -42.74
CA ALA A 104 -33.02 -9.70 -41.92
C ALA A 104 -32.64 -9.94 -40.42
N PRO A 105 -33.62 -10.14 -39.51
CA PRO A 105 -33.49 -9.81 -38.10
C PRO A 105 -32.63 -10.81 -37.33
N THR A 106 -31.55 -10.30 -36.73
CA THR A 106 -30.89 -10.94 -35.60
C THR A 106 -31.89 -11.03 -34.45
N LYS A 107 -32.31 -12.25 -34.11
CA LYS A 107 -33.16 -12.49 -32.92
C LYS A 107 -32.46 -11.88 -31.71
N LYS A 108 -33.18 -11.08 -30.92
CA LYS A 108 -32.59 -10.37 -29.78
C LYS A 108 -32.27 -11.36 -28.67
N ILE A 109 -31.11 -11.20 -28.03
CA ILE A 109 -30.74 -12.00 -26.86
C ILE A 109 -31.75 -11.71 -25.74
N SER A 110 -32.20 -12.77 -25.06
CA SER A 110 -33.18 -12.66 -23.97
C SER A 110 -32.68 -11.73 -22.85
N PRO A 111 -33.47 -10.74 -22.41
CA PRO A 111 -33.13 -9.92 -21.25
C PRO A 111 -33.61 -10.52 -19.91
N ASP A 112 -34.52 -11.51 -19.95
CA ASP A 112 -35.28 -11.99 -18.79
C ASP A 112 -35.40 -13.52 -18.73
N ALA A 113 -34.50 -14.23 -19.42
CA ALA A 113 -34.48 -15.67 -19.59
C ALA A 113 -35.65 -16.28 -20.39
N THR A 114 -36.55 -15.50 -21.00
CA THR A 114 -37.59 -16.03 -21.89
C THR A 114 -37.09 -16.22 -23.33
N CYS A 115 -37.60 -17.23 -24.03
CA CYS A 115 -37.22 -17.55 -25.42
C CYS A 115 -38.36 -18.23 -26.19
N GLY A 116 -38.28 -18.23 -27.53
CA GLY A 116 -39.26 -18.93 -28.38
C GLY A 116 -40.08 -18.03 -29.29
N GLY A 117 -40.94 -18.65 -30.10
CA GLY A 117 -41.72 -17.99 -31.16
C GLY A 117 -42.70 -16.92 -30.68
N THR A 118 -43.16 -17.00 -29.43
CA THR A 118 -44.14 -16.07 -28.85
C THR A 118 -43.52 -14.72 -28.45
N ASN A 119 -42.25 -14.72 -28.00
CA ASN A 119 -41.58 -13.52 -27.48
C ASN A 119 -40.42 -13.04 -28.40
N GLY A 120 -40.00 -13.86 -29.37
CA GLY A 120 -38.98 -13.51 -30.36
C GLY A 120 -37.53 -13.47 -29.87
N TYR A 121 -37.28 -13.84 -28.60
CA TYR A 121 -35.95 -13.84 -27.97
C TYR A 121 -35.20 -15.16 -28.15
N THR A 122 -33.87 -15.07 -28.27
CA THR A 122 -32.95 -16.22 -28.32
C THR A 122 -32.15 -16.34 -27.03
N CYS A 123 -31.83 -17.58 -26.64
CA CYS A 123 -30.92 -17.89 -25.54
C CYS A 123 -29.46 -17.92 -25.98
N LEU A 124 -29.17 -17.84 -27.28
CA LEU A 124 -27.79 -17.80 -27.78
C LEU A 124 -27.10 -16.51 -27.30
N GLY A 125 -26.18 -16.65 -26.35
CA GLY A 125 -25.52 -15.53 -25.67
C GLY A 125 -26.16 -15.13 -24.33
N PHE A 126 -27.13 -15.91 -23.81
CA PHE A 126 -27.72 -15.68 -22.50
C PHE A 126 -26.84 -16.24 -21.38
N ALA A 127 -26.60 -15.43 -20.35
CA ALA A 127 -25.58 -15.69 -19.32
C ALA A 127 -25.80 -16.99 -18.52
N GLU A 128 -27.05 -17.43 -18.38
CA GLU A 128 -27.43 -18.59 -17.56
C GLU A 128 -27.56 -19.89 -18.38
N GLY A 129 -27.46 -19.79 -19.71
CA GLY A 129 -27.36 -20.93 -20.60
C GLY A 129 -27.99 -20.71 -21.98
N ASN A 130 -27.42 -21.40 -22.96
CA ASN A 130 -27.71 -21.18 -24.37
C ASN A 130 -28.87 -22.01 -24.92
N CYS A 131 -29.52 -22.86 -24.13
CA CYS A 131 -30.58 -23.75 -24.57
C CYS A 131 -31.95 -23.14 -24.28
N CYS A 132 -32.87 -23.19 -25.26
CA CYS A 132 -34.24 -22.75 -25.08
C CYS A 132 -35.14 -23.97 -24.85
N SER A 133 -35.70 -24.13 -23.65
CA SER A 133 -36.55 -25.27 -23.29
C SER A 133 -37.88 -25.29 -24.06
N ALA A 134 -38.59 -26.43 -24.03
CA ALA A 134 -39.95 -26.55 -24.58
C ALA A 134 -40.93 -25.54 -23.98
N ASN A 135 -40.67 -25.09 -22.75
CA ASN A 135 -41.50 -24.14 -22.01
C ASN A 135 -41.11 -22.67 -22.22
N GLY A 136 -40.16 -22.38 -23.13
CA GLY A 136 -39.78 -21.02 -23.49
C GLY A 136 -38.84 -20.33 -22.50
N TRP A 137 -37.96 -21.10 -21.85
CA TRP A 137 -36.97 -20.58 -20.90
C TRP A 137 -35.54 -20.93 -21.28
N CYS A 138 -34.60 -20.01 -21.02
CA CYS A 138 -33.17 -20.19 -21.22
C CYS A 138 -32.51 -20.94 -20.06
N GLY A 139 -31.57 -21.83 -20.38
CA GLY A 139 -30.78 -22.54 -19.39
C GLY A 139 -29.73 -23.45 -20.02
N SER A 140 -28.97 -24.14 -19.18
CA SER A 140 -27.81 -24.94 -19.59
C SER A 140 -27.92 -26.42 -19.22
N THR A 141 -28.91 -26.84 -18.43
CA THR A 141 -29.05 -28.25 -17.99
C THR A 141 -29.84 -29.09 -19.00
N SER A 142 -29.87 -30.41 -18.81
CA SER A 142 -30.66 -31.33 -19.64
C SER A 142 -32.16 -31.03 -19.66
N ALA A 143 -32.70 -30.34 -18.64
CA ALA A 143 -34.08 -29.87 -18.64
C ALA A 143 -34.35 -28.77 -19.69
N TYR A 144 -33.31 -28.03 -20.09
CA TYR A 144 -33.38 -26.95 -21.09
C TYR A 144 -32.83 -27.38 -22.45
N CYS A 145 -31.78 -28.21 -22.45
CA CYS A 145 -31.07 -28.66 -23.65
C CYS A 145 -31.54 -30.03 -24.18
N GLY A 146 -32.42 -30.72 -23.45
CA GLY A 146 -32.91 -32.05 -23.75
C GLY A 146 -34.12 -32.08 -24.70
N SER A 147 -34.95 -33.11 -24.57
CA SER A 147 -36.12 -33.31 -25.44
C SER A 147 -37.08 -32.13 -25.39
N GLY A 148 -37.47 -31.61 -26.56
CA GLY A 148 -38.34 -30.44 -26.69
C GLY A 148 -37.63 -29.08 -26.67
N CYS A 149 -36.29 -29.06 -26.59
CA CYS A 149 -35.52 -27.83 -26.77
C CYS A 149 -35.78 -27.21 -28.16
N GLN A 150 -36.02 -25.89 -28.19
CA GLN A 150 -36.36 -25.12 -29.38
C GLN A 150 -35.08 -24.67 -30.10
N SER A 151 -34.61 -25.45 -31.07
CA SER A 151 -33.35 -25.20 -31.81
C SER A 151 -33.31 -23.89 -32.57
N GLY A 152 -34.48 -23.30 -32.88
CA GLY A 152 -34.57 -21.96 -33.46
C GLY A 152 -34.21 -20.83 -32.48
N PHE A 153 -34.13 -21.10 -31.18
CA PHE A 153 -33.93 -20.10 -30.12
C PHE A 153 -32.87 -20.52 -29.08
N GLY A 154 -32.16 -21.63 -29.29
CA GLY A 154 -31.06 -22.07 -28.42
C GLY A 154 -30.33 -23.33 -28.91
N ASN A 155 -29.22 -23.69 -28.26
CA ASN A 155 -28.37 -24.84 -28.59
C ASN A 155 -28.87 -26.14 -27.96
N CYS A 156 -29.64 -26.93 -28.69
CA CYS A 156 -30.17 -28.20 -28.20
C CYS A 156 -29.15 -29.34 -28.36
N GLY A 157 -28.94 -30.15 -27.30
CA GLY A 157 -28.14 -31.39 -27.36
C GLY A 157 -26.73 -31.37 -26.76
N SER A 158 -26.22 -30.24 -26.27
CA SER A 158 -24.84 -30.15 -25.74
C SER A 158 -24.78 -30.28 -24.21
N ASN A 159 -25.04 -31.47 -23.67
CA ASN A 159 -24.62 -31.84 -22.31
C ASN A 159 -24.57 -33.36 -22.14
N THR A 160 -23.39 -33.98 -22.32
CA THR A 160 -23.10 -35.33 -21.80
C THR A 160 -21.70 -35.32 -21.16
N GLY A 161 -21.67 -35.35 -19.83
CA GLY A 161 -20.48 -35.56 -19.03
C GLY A 161 -20.38 -37.00 -18.51
N SER A 162 -19.15 -37.50 -18.43
CA SER A 162 -18.59 -38.58 -17.59
C SER A 162 -19.29 -39.94 -17.43
N GLY A 163 -18.58 -40.99 -17.83
CA GLY A 163 -18.78 -42.39 -17.38
C GLY A 163 -17.83 -42.76 -16.24
N SER A 164 -18.39 -43.34 -15.19
CA SER A 164 -17.78 -43.75 -13.91
C SER A 164 -17.01 -45.08 -14.01
N SER A 165 -15.90 -45.20 -13.27
CA SER A 165 -15.46 -46.49 -12.70
C SER A 165 -14.85 -46.30 -11.32
N THR A 166 -15.35 -47.09 -10.38
CA THR A 166 -15.00 -47.22 -8.96
C THR A 166 -13.56 -47.69 -8.74
N ILE A 167 -12.85 -47.19 -7.71
CA ILE A 167 -12.11 -47.96 -6.67
C ILE A 167 -11.68 -47.04 -5.49
N LYS A 168 -11.98 -47.53 -4.28
CA LYS A 168 -11.41 -47.39 -2.91
C LYS A 168 -10.53 -46.19 -2.51
N SER A 169 -10.87 -45.75 -1.29
CA SER A 169 -10.18 -44.85 -0.37
C SER A 169 -8.70 -45.16 -0.15
N SER A 170 -7.87 -44.13 -0.33
CA SER A 170 -6.64 -43.91 0.44
C SER A 170 -6.28 -42.44 0.41
N ALA A 171 -6.00 -41.88 1.59
CA ALA A 171 -5.61 -40.50 1.81
C ALA A 171 -4.44 -40.07 0.90
N SER A 172 -4.54 -38.89 0.29
CA SER A 172 -3.41 -38.26 -0.40
C SER A 172 -3.36 -36.76 -0.14
N LYS A 173 -2.11 -36.34 0.07
CA LYS A 173 -1.63 -35.00 0.39
C LYS A 173 -2.06 -33.99 -0.66
N THR A 174 -2.37 -32.78 -0.19
CA THR A 174 -2.55 -31.57 -0.98
C THR A 174 -1.31 -31.32 -1.86
N SER A 175 -1.49 -31.47 -3.17
CA SER A 175 -0.54 -31.07 -4.20
C SER A 175 -0.81 -29.62 -4.59
N SER A 176 0.20 -28.77 -4.42
CA SER A 176 0.28 -27.44 -5.01
C SER A 176 0.41 -27.56 -6.53
N THR A 177 -0.67 -27.32 -7.27
CA THR A 177 -0.64 -27.28 -8.73
C THR A 177 0.00 -25.97 -9.20
N THR A 178 1.23 -26.06 -9.70
CA THR A 178 1.84 -25.07 -10.60
C THR A 178 0.89 -24.86 -11.80
N PRO A 179 0.67 -23.62 -12.28
CA PRO A 179 -0.13 -23.40 -13.49
C PRO A 179 0.42 -24.22 -14.65
N SER A 180 -0.47 -24.78 -15.46
CA SER A 180 -0.08 -25.44 -16.71
C SER A 180 0.69 -24.45 -17.59
N ALA A 181 1.80 -24.89 -18.19
CA ALA A 181 2.60 -24.09 -19.13
C ALA A 181 1.76 -23.41 -20.22
N THR A 182 0.60 -23.98 -20.56
CA THR A 182 -0.39 -23.44 -21.49
C THR A 182 -1.03 -22.11 -21.03
N ALA A 183 -1.34 -21.97 -19.73
CA ALA A 183 -1.96 -20.75 -19.19
C ALA A 183 -0.99 -19.57 -19.28
N SER A 184 0.25 -19.77 -18.82
CA SER A 184 1.31 -18.77 -18.97
C SER A 184 1.53 -18.41 -20.45
N GLY A 185 1.60 -19.39 -21.35
CA GLY A 185 1.74 -19.15 -22.79
C GLY A 185 0.64 -18.23 -23.38
N SER A 186 -0.62 -18.46 -23.01
CA SER A 186 -1.74 -17.60 -23.45
C SER A 186 -1.64 -16.16 -22.91
N ALA A 187 -1.22 -15.98 -21.65
CA ALA A 187 -1.02 -14.65 -21.08
C ALA A 187 0.07 -13.89 -21.85
N LEU A 188 1.20 -14.54 -22.15
CA LEU A 188 2.31 -13.90 -22.86
C LEU A 188 1.94 -13.48 -24.28
N GLN A 189 1.20 -14.32 -25.01
CA GLN A 189 0.72 -13.96 -26.34
C GLN A 189 -0.16 -12.70 -26.30
N CYS A 190 -1.06 -12.61 -25.30
CA CYS A 190 -1.90 -11.44 -25.09
C CYS A 190 -1.08 -10.19 -24.71
N LEU A 191 -0.13 -10.32 -23.77
CA LEU A 191 0.74 -9.22 -23.34
C LEU A 191 1.59 -8.68 -24.50
N ASN A 192 2.18 -9.58 -25.31
CA ASN A 192 2.93 -9.23 -26.51
C ASN A 192 2.06 -8.46 -27.52
N GLY A 193 0.84 -8.95 -27.79
CA GLY A 193 -0.11 -8.28 -28.68
C GLY A 193 -0.56 -6.90 -28.21
N LYS A 194 -0.36 -6.58 -26.92
CA LYS A 194 -0.70 -5.30 -26.29
C LYS A 194 0.54 -4.47 -25.91
N ASN A 195 1.74 -4.92 -26.28
CA ASN A 195 3.01 -4.27 -25.97
C ASN A 195 3.24 -4.02 -24.47
N VAL A 196 2.73 -4.90 -23.60
CA VAL A 196 2.91 -4.76 -22.15
C VAL A 196 4.28 -5.31 -21.75
N PRO A 197 5.15 -4.52 -21.08
CA PRO A 197 6.45 -5.02 -20.64
C PRO A 197 6.32 -6.06 -19.52
N TYR A 198 7.07 -7.16 -19.62
CA TYR A 198 7.14 -8.18 -18.58
C TYR A 198 8.49 -8.88 -18.53
N LYS A 199 8.70 -9.68 -17.48
CA LYS A 199 9.84 -10.58 -17.26
C LYS A 199 9.35 -11.97 -16.87
N MET A 200 10.08 -12.97 -17.33
CA MET A 200 9.87 -14.40 -17.13
C MET A 200 11.07 -15.01 -16.44
N THR A 201 10.94 -16.25 -15.95
CA THR A 201 12.04 -17.00 -15.32
C THR A 201 13.28 -17.18 -16.21
N SER A 202 13.15 -17.01 -17.53
CA SER A 202 14.24 -17.05 -18.51
C SER A 202 15.03 -15.74 -18.62
N ASP A 203 14.50 -14.63 -18.11
CA ASP A 203 15.14 -13.32 -18.17
C ASP A 203 16.09 -13.12 -16.99
N ALA A 204 17.22 -12.45 -17.23
CA ALA A 204 18.25 -12.23 -16.21
C ALA A 204 17.75 -11.41 -15.01
N GLU A 205 16.84 -10.46 -15.23
CA GLU A 205 16.32 -9.56 -14.19
C GLU A 205 15.23 -10.21 -13.33
N TYR A 206 14.77 -11.42 -13.66
CA TYR A 206 13.67 -12.06 -12.93
C TYR A 206 14.02 -12.35 -11.48
N SER A 207 15.25 -12.82 -11.20
CA SER A 207 15.65 -13.18 -9.84
C SER A 207 15.50 -12.00 -8.88
N GLU A 208 16.04 -10.85 -9.26
CA GLU A 208 15.95 -9.60 -8.47
C GLU A 208 14.49 -9.13 -8.33
N LEU A 209 13.71 -9.13 -9.43
CA LEU A 209 12.33 -8.64 -9.40
C LEU A 209 11.36 -9.53 -8.61
N SER A 210 11.65 -10.84 -8.55
CA SER A 210 10.85 -11.84 -7.84
C SER A 210 11.16 -11.89 -6.35
N GLU A 211 12.29 -11.33 -5.90
CA GLU A 211 12.75 -11.44 -4.52
C GLU A 211 11.78 -10.73 -3.55
N PRO A 212 11.27 -11.43 -2.53
CA PRO A 212 10.34 -10.87 -1.55
C PRO A 212 11.07 -10.13 -0.44
N TYR A 213 10.42 -9.14 0.19
CA TYR A 213 10.95 -8.57 1.43
C TYR A 213 11.19 -9.62 2.53
N ASN A 214 10.24 -10.56 2.69
CA ASN A 214 10.39 -11.69 3.62
C ASN A 214 10.97 -12.92 2.92
N LEU A 215 12.26 -13.19 3.15
CA LEU A 215 12.99 -14.32 2.56
C LEU A 215 12.49 -15.69 3.04
N ARG A 216 11.72 -15.75 4.13
CA ARG A 216 11.13 -17.00 4.65
C ARG A 216 10.04 -17.56 3.73
N VAL A 217 9.35 -16.70 2.99
CA VAL A 217 8.18 -17.05 2.17
C VAL A 217 8.34 -16.55 0.73
N PRO A 218 9.27 -17.12 -0.05
CA PRO A 218 9.42 -16.79 -1.46
C PRO A 218 8.31 -17.44 -2.30
N PHE A 219 7.82 -16.70 -3.27
CA PHE A 219 6.94 -17.20 -4.33
C PHE A 219 7.55 -16.91 -5.68
N LYS A 220 7.25 -17.75 -6.67
CA LYS A 220 7.73 -17.64 -8.05
C LYS A 220 6.58 -17.22 -8.96
N PRO A 221 6.39 -15.92 -9.25
CA PRO A 221 5.41 -15.48 -10.23
C PRO A 221 5.65 -16.15 -11.58
N ALA A 222 4.59 -16.56 -12.28
CA ALA A 222 4.69 -17.03 -13.66
C ALA A 222 5.19 -15.93 -14.59
N VAL A 223 4.78 -14.69 -14.32
CA VAL A 223 5.14 -13.50 -15.10
C VAL A 223 5.17 -12.29 -14.17
N ILE A 224 6.19 -11.45 -14.33
CA ILE A 224 6.31 -10.17 -13.65
C ILE A 224 6.09 -9.07 -14.67
N VAL A 225 4.94 -8.42 -14.59
CA VAL A 225 4.58 -7.29 -15.46
C VAL A 225 5.23 -6.02 -14.91
N LEU A 226 5.86 -5.24 -15.79
CA LEU A 226 6.51 -3.96 -15.50
C LEU A 226 5.75 -2.82 -16.21
N PRO A 227 4.51 -2.52 -15.81
CA PRO A 227 3.72 -1.48 -16.46
C PRO A 227 4.34 -0.10 -16.28
N THR A 228 4.33 0.68 -17.35
CA THR A 228 4.71 2.11 -17.37
C THR A 228 3.53 3.06 -17.58
N THR A 229 2.34 2.53 -17.84
CA THR A 229 1.10 3.31 -18.09
C THR A 229 -0.10 2.61 -17.46
N ASN A 230 -1.18 3.37 -17.20
CA ASN A 230 -2.46 2.77 -16.77
C ASN A 230 -2.95 1.71 -17.76
N GLN A 231 -2.79 1.95 -19.06
CA GLN A 231 -3.20 1.00 -20.10
C GLN A 231 -2.45 -0.32 -19.98
N HIS A 232 -1.15 -0.31 -19.67
CA HIS A 232 -0.38 -1.53 -19.40
C HIS A 232 -0.93 -2.32 -18.20
N VAL A 233 -1.41 -1.65 -17.15
CA VAL A 233 -2.04 -2.31 -16.00
C VAL A 233 -3.38 -2.92 -16.41
N GLN A 234 -4.22 -2.18 -17.14
CA GLN A 234 -5.51 -2.67 -17.65
C GLN A 234 -5.33 -3.91 -18.52
N ASP A 235 -4.38 -3.85 -19.46
CA ASP A 235 -4.05 -4.93 -20.38
C ASP A 235 -3.48 -6.14 -19.65
N ALA A 236 -2.61 -5.94 -18.66
CA ALA A 236 -2.10 -7.02 -17.83
C ALA A 236 -3.21 -7.75 -17.08
N VAL A 237 -4.15 -7.02 -16.47
CA VAL A 237 -5.29 -7.60 -15.77
C VAL A 237 -6.16 -8.42 -16.73
N VAL A 238 -6.49 -7.88 -17.91
CA VAL A 238 -7.27 -8.60 -18.92
C VAL A 238 -6.56 -9.87 -19.38
N CYS A 239 -5.28 -9.78 -19.73
CA CYS A 239 -4.51 -10.93 -20.20
C CYS A 239 -4.35 -12.00 -19.11
N GLY A 240 -4.06 -11.60 -17.87
CA GLY A 240 -3.95 -12.52 -16.74
C GLY A 240 -5.27 -13.22 -16.44
N ALA A 241 -6.38 -12.48 -16.42
CA ALA A 241 -7.72 -13.02 -16.19
C ALA A 241 -8.15 -14.00 -17.30
N GLN A 242 -7.94 -13.65 -18.58
CA GLN A 242 -8.23 -14.52 -19.72
C GLN A 242 -7.42 -15.83 -19.70
N ALA A 243 -6.19 -15.77 -19.21
CA ALA A 243 -5.32 -16.92 -19.02
C ALA A 243 -5.60 -17.73 -17.74
N GLY A 244 -6.55 -17.28 -16.89
CA GLY A 244 -6.86 -17.92 -15.61
C GLY A 244 -5.77 -17.75 -14.54
N LEU A 245 -4.85 -16.79 -14.71
CA LEU A 245 -3.84 -16.46 -13.71
C LEU A 245 -4.45 -15.64 -12.59
N LYS A 246 -4.02 -15.91 -11.35
CA LYS A 246 -4.29 -15.04 -10.20
C LYS A 246 -3.32 -13.86 -10.23
N ILE A 247 -3.77 -12.68 -9.84
CA ILE A 247 -3.05 -11.43 -9.99
C ILE A 247 -2.84 -10.77 -8.64
N GLN A 248 -1.63 -10.30 -8.38
CA GLN A 248 -1.31 -9.42 -7.24
C GLN A 248 -0.45 -8.25 -7.67
N ALA A 249 -0.69 -7.09 -7.08
CA ALA A 249 0.11 -5.90 -7.33
C ALA A 249 1.27 -5.80 -6.33
N LYS A 250 2.45 -5.43 -6.82
CA LYS A 250 3.61 -5.09 -6.00
C LYS A 250 3.87 -3.58 -6.10
N SER A 251 3.65 -2.89 -4.99
CA SER A 251 4.13 -1.52 -4.76
C SER A 251 5.56 -1.60 -4.21
N GLY A 252 5.76 -1.40 -2.90
CA GLY A 252 7.09 -1.49 -2.27
C GLY A 252 7.55 -2.91 -1.93
N GLY A 253 6.65 -3.91 -1.95
CA GLY A 253 7.00 -5.33 -1.72
C GLY A 253 7.11 -5.79 -0.27
N HIS A 254 6.80 -4.92 0.70
CA HIS A 254 6.93 -5.16 2.16
C HIS A 254 5.86 -6.08 2.78
N SER A 255 5.18 -6.91 1.99
CA SER A 255 4.21 -7.86 2.55
C SER A 255 4.94 -8.92 3.39
N TYR A 256 4.58 -9.06 4.67
CA TYR A 256 5.20 -10.04 5.58
C TYR A 256 4.92 -11.50 5.18
N ALA A 257 3.87 -11.70 4.37
CA ALA A 257 3.48 -12.98 3.79
C ALA A 257 3.83 -13.09 2.30
N SER A 258 4.57 -12.13 1.73
CA SER A 258 4.89 -12.07 0.29
C SER A 258 3.68 -12.12 -0.63
N PHE A 259 2.51 -11.66 -0.18
CA PHE A 259 1.30 -11.65 -1.00
C PHE A 259 1.41 -10.73 -2.22
N SER A 260 2.27 -9.71 -2.16
CA SER A 260 2.62 -8.89 -3.34
C SER A 260 3.33 -9.68 -4.45
N SER A 261 3.86 -10.86 -4.15
CA SER A 261 4.44 -11.80 -5.12
C SER A 261 3.44 -12.88 -5.59
N GLY A 262 2.14 -12.69 -5.29
CA GLY A 262 1.06 -13.58 -5.72
C GLY A 262 0.48 -14.48 -4.63
N GLY A 263 1.15 -14.61 -3.48
CA GLY A 263 0.74 -15.50 -2.38
C GLY A 263 0.78 -17.00 -2.70
N LYS A 264 1.21 -17.35 -3.92
CA LYS A 264 1.50 -18.70 -4.41
C LYS A 264 2.37 -18.62 -5.66
N ASP A 265 3.01 -19.73 -6.00
CA ASP A 265 3.71 -19.87 -7.26
C ASP A 265 2.75 -19.77 -8.45
N GLY A 266 3.26 -19.19 -9.54
CA GLY A 266 2.58 -19.14 -10.82
C GLY A 266 1.51 -18.06 -10.96
N ALA A 267 1.38 -17.17 -9.98
CA ALA A 267 0.59 -15.95 -10.12
C ALA A 267 1.24 -14.95 -11.10
N MET A 268 0.46 -14.00 -11.59
CA MET A 268 0.95 -12.80 -12.25
C MET A 268 1.20 -11.71 -11.21
N GLN A 269 2.43 -11.20 -11.17
CA GLN A 269 2.80 -10.04 -10.36
C GLN A 269 2.76 -8.78 -11.24
N ILE A 270 2.02 -7.76 -10.84
CA ILE A 270 2.04 -6.44 -11.48
C ILE A 270 2.92 -5.51 -10.62
N ASN A 271 4.17 -5.29 -11.03
CA ASN A 271 5.12 -4.47 -10.29
C ASN A 271 5.02 -3.00 -10.72
N LEU A 272 4.52 -2.16 -9.82
CA LEU A 272 4.24 -0.74 -10.05
C LEU A 272 5.47 0.16 -9.92
N GLN A 273 6.70 -0.36 -9.92
CA GLN A 273 7.93 0.43 -9.71
C GLN A 273 8.10 1.63 -10.67
N SER A 274 7.42 1.68 -11.81
CA SER A 274 7.45 2.85 -12.71
C SER A 274 6.42 3.95 -12.36
N PHE A 275 5.47 3.69 -11.46
CA PHE A 275 4.44 4.65 -11.03
C PHE A 275 4.93 5.49 -9.85
N GLN A 276 5.90 6.37 -10.12
CA GLN A 276 6.64 7.14 -9.11
C GLN A 276 6.25 8.63 -9.02
N THR A 277 5.19 9.06 -9.71
CA THR A 277 4.73 10.45 -9.70
C THR A 277 4.40 10.93 -8.29
N ILE A 278 4.88 12.12 -7.93
CA ILE A 278 4.49 12.84 -6.71
C ILE A 278 4.32 14.31 -7.09
N GLU A 279 3.08 14.78 -7.13
CA GLU A 279 2.73 16.16 -7.52
C GLU A 279 1.85 16.78 -6.45
N LEU A 280 2.35 17.82 -5.78
CA LEU A 280 1.60 18.58 -4.77
C LEU A 280 0.98 19.83 -5.41
N ASP A 281 -0.35 19.88 -5.43
CA ASP A 281 -1.07 21.13 -5.66
C ASP A 281 -1.09 21.94 -4.36
N LYS A 282 -0.26 22.99 -4.30
CA LYS A 282 -0.13 23.86 -3.12
C LYS A 282 -1.39 24.65 -2.81
N SER A 283 -2.27 24.85 -3.79
CA SER A 283 -3.49 25.64 -3.61
C SER A 283 -4.57 24.85 -2.88
N SER A 284 -4.76 23.58 -3.26
CA SER A 284 -5.72 22.68 -2.61
C SER A 284 -5.11 21.86 -1.46
N GLY A 285 -3.78 21.76 -1.41
CA GLY A 285 -3.07 20.85 -0.51
C GLY A 285 -3.22 19.38 -0.90
N VAL A 286 -3.69 19.06 -2.11
CA VAL A 286 -3.85 17.68 -2.57
C VAL A 286 -2.55 17.21 -3.25
N ALA A 287 -2.03 16.07 -2.81
CA ALA A 287 -0.93 15.38 -3.48
C ALA A 287 -1.46 14.26 -4.37
N THR A 288 -1.04 14.25 -5.64
CA THR A 288 -1.24 13.17 -6.58
C THR A 288 -0.02 12.25 -6.55
N VAL A 289 -0.22 10.98 -6.21
CA VAL A 289 0.86 10.04 -5.90
C VAL A 289 0.69 8.74 -6.69
N GLY A 290 1.72 8.27 -7.38
CA GLY A 290 1.69 6.99 -8.10
C GLY A 290 1.64 5.77 -7.15
N GLY A 291 1.00 4.69 -7.58
CA GLY A 291 0.81 3.49 -6.75
C GLY A 291 2.10 2.74 -6.37
N GLY A 292 3.21 3.03 -7.05
CA GLY A 292 4.53 2.46 -6.79
C GLY A 292 5.41 3.25 -5.83
N VAL A 293 4.96 4.43 -5.38
CA VAL A 293 5.76 5.33 -4.53
C VAL A 293 6.02 4.72 -3.16
N ARG A 294 7.27 4.82 -2.70
CA ARG A 294 7.69 4.45 -1.34
C ARG A 294 7.49 5.61 -0.36
N LEU A 295 7.19 5.31 0.91
CA LEU A 295 6.84 6.30 1.94
C LEU A 295 7.90 7.38 2.12
N GLY A 296 9.16 6.98 2.05
CA GLY A 296 10.30 7.88 2.12
C GLY A 296 10.31 8.92 1.03
N ASN A 297 10.13 8.47 -0.21
CA ASN A 297 10.05 9.34 -1.39
C ASN A 297 8.79 10.21 -1.37
N LEU A 298 7.64 9.67 -0.92
CA LEU A 298 6.42 10.45 -0.69
C LEU A 298 6.68 11.61 0.26
N GLY A 299 7.21 11.32 1.45
CA GLY A 299 7.51 12.29 2.49
C GLY A 299 8.48 13.37 2.00
N ASP A 300 9.58 12.97 1.38
CA ASP A 300 10.55 13.89 0.80
C ASP A 300 9.96 14.77 -0.31
N GLY A 301 9.19 14.16 -1.21
CA GLY A 301 8.64 14.85 -2.37
C GLY A 301 7.65 15.94 -1.99
N ILE A 302 6.68 15.66 -1.11
CA ILE A 302 5.69 16.64 -0.69
C ILE A 302 6.30 17.72 0.23
N TYR A 303 7.29 17.35 1.05
CA TYR A 303 8.01 18.31 1.88
C TYR A 303 8.82 19.29 1.02
N THR A 304 9.63 18.77 0.09
CA THR A 304 10.43 19.60 -0.83
C THR A 304 9.54 20.49 -1.71
N GLN A 305 8.38 20.00 -2.15
CA GLN A 305 7.50 20.78 -3.02
C GLN A 305 6.83 21.93 -2.27
N GLY A 306 6.34 21.74 -1.04
CA GLY A 306 5.50 22.75 -0.38
C GLY A 306 5.47 22.72 1.14
N ASN A 307 6.49 22.17 1.81
CA ASN A 307 6.49 21.92 3.25
C ASN A 307 5.22 21.20 3.69
N ALA A 308 4.78 20.21 2.92
CA ALA A 308 3.61 19.41 3.23
C ALA A 308 3.99 18.11 3.96
N ALA A 309 3.02 17.53 4.64
CA ALA A 309 3.13 16.26 5.36
C ALA A 309 1.81 15.47 5.28
N VAL A 310 1.93 14.16 5.50
CA VAL A 310 0.83 13.21 5.61
C VAL A 310 1.08 12.27 6.79
N ALA A 311 0.02 11.63 7.29
CA ALA A 311 0.21 10.49 8.18
C ALA A 311 0.78 9.29 7.39
N GLN A 312 1.81 8.64 7.93
CA GLN A 312 2.45 7.47 7.33
C GLN A 312 3.30 6.73 8.38
N GLY A 313 3.69 5.50 8.07
CA GLY A 313 4.66 4.73 8.84
C GLY A 313 6.09 5.25 8.74
N THR A 314 6.98 4.65 9.52
CA THR A 314 8.37 5.10 9.69
C THR A 314 9.35 4.49 8.70
N CYS A 315 9.05 3.31 8.14
CA CYS A 315 9.92 2.58 7.23
C CYS A 315 9.89 3.22 5.82
N PRO A 316 10.96 3.88 5.35
CA PRO A 316 10.89 4.67 4.12
C PRO A 316 10.73 3.79 2.88
N GLY A 317 11.26 2.56 2.91
CA GLY A 317 11.14 1.55 1.86
C GLY A 317 9.74 0.96 1.66
N VAL A 318 8.81 1.13 2.59
CA VAL A 318 7.43 0.61 2.45
C VAL A 318 6.72 1.32 1.28
N GLY A 319 5.92 0.59 0.51
CA GLY A 319 5.16 1.16 -0.62
C GLY A 319 3.77 1.62 -0.24
N ILE A 320 3.34 2.75 -0.82
CA ILE A 320 2.02 3.35 -0.60
C ILE A 320 0.88 2.37 -0.92
N GLY A 321 1.03 1.56 -1.97
CA GLY A 321 -0.03 0.68 -2.48
C GLY A 321 -0.49 -0.39 -1.49
N GLY A 322 0.39 -0.85 -0.61
CA GLY A 322 0.03 -1.72 0.52
C GLY A 322 -0.23 -0.93 1.80
N HIS A 323 0.54 0.11 2.09
CA HIS A 323 0.41 0.80 3.38
C HIS A 323 -0.88 1.62 3.51
N TYR A 324 -1.26 2.38 2.48
CA TYR A 324 -2.41 3.29 2.49
C TYR A 324 -3.74 2.60 2.18
N THR A 325 -3.73 1.29 1.99
CA THR A 325 -4.91 0.48 1.65
C THR A 325 -5.28 -0.52 2.74
N HIS A 326 -4.51 -0.60 3.83
CA HIS A 326 -4.76 -1.49 4.97
C HIS A 326 -4.58 -0.77 6.32
N GLY A 327 -4.78 0.55 6.35
CA GLY A 327 -4.58 1.41 7.52
C GLY A 327 -3.36 2.31 7.38
N GLY A 328 -2.23 1.88 7.93
CA GLY A 328 -0.96 2.60 7.87
C GLY A 328 -0.75 3.49 9.11
N TYR A 329 0.02 2.98 10.06
CA TYR A 329 0.26 3.60 11.35
C TYR A 329 1.66 4.21 11.41
N GLY A 330 1.75 5.39 12.02
CA GLY A 330 2.99 5.97 12.55
C GLY A 330 2.68 6.93 13.69
N HIS A 331 3.70 7.59 14.25
CA HIS A 331 3.51 8.48 15.40
C HIS A 331 2.58 9.68 15.12
N THR A 332 2.31 10.00 13.86
CA THR A 332 1.36 11.06 13.48
C THR A 332 -0.09 10.60 13.49
N SER A 333 -0.36 9.29 13.56
CA SER A 333 -1.69 8.74 13.35
C SER A 333 -2.70 9.12 14.42
N ARG A 334 -2.29 9.24 15.68
CA ARG A 334 -3.18 9.73 16.75
C ARG A 334 -3.66 11.16 16.52
N ASN A 335 -2.84 12.00 15.89
CA ASN A 335 -3.19 13.39 15.61
C ASN A 335 -3.99 13.52 14.30
N TRP A 336 -3.61 12.78 13.27
CA TRP A 336 -4.09 13.02 11.89
C TRP A 336 -4.94 11.90 11.28
N GLY A 337 -5.10 10.77 11.98
CA GLY A 337 -5.67 9.53 11.45
C GLY A 337 -4.62 8.66 10.78
N LEU A 338 -5.02 7.47 10.34
CA LEU A 338 -4.13 6.55 9.62
C LEU A 338 -3.73 7.10 8.25
N ALA A 339 -2.70 6.52 7.65
CA ALA A 339 -2.24 6.90 6.32
C ALA A 339 -3.38 6.85 5.28
N MET A 340 -4.14 5.76 5.32
CA MET A 340 -5.35 5.53 4.54
C MET A 340 -6.45 6.60 4.77
N ASP A 341 -6.52 7.22 5.94
CA ASP A 341 -7.53 8.24 6.23
C ASP A 341 -7.29 9.52 5.42
N GLN A 342 -6.06 9.76 4.95
CA GLN A 342 -5.71 10.88 4.07
C GLN A 342 -6.07 10.64 2.60
N VAL A 343 -6.39 9.40 2.21
CA VAL A 343 -6.83 9.09 0.84
C VAL A 343 -8.22 9.65 0.64
N ILE A 344 -8.34 10.61 -0.29
CA ILE A 344 -9.61 11.25 -0.71
C ILE A 344 -10.08 10.76 -2.09
N GLY A 345 -9.22 10.06 -2.82
CA GLY A 345 -9.59 9.37 -4.04
C GLY A 345 -8.46 8.48 -4.57
N ALA A 346 -8.76 7.64 -5.55
CA ALA A 346 -7.79 6.78 -6.21
C ALA A 346 -8.20 6.48 -7.67
N ASP A 347 -7.22 6.32 -8.56
CA ASP A 347 -7.41 5.65 -9.85
C ASP A 347 -7.11 4.15 -9.64
N ILE A 348 -8.05 3.27 -10.01
CA ILE A 348 -7.96 1.83 -9.77
C ILE A 348 -8.42 1.02 -10.99
N VAL A 349 -7.65 -0.01 -11.34
CA VAL A 349 -8.00 -1.00 -12.36
C VAL A 349 -8.70 -2.17 -11.71
N LEU A 350 -9.95 -2.41 -12.12
CA LEU A 350 -10.79 -3.54 -11.64
C LEU A 350 -10.49 -4.84 -12.39
N ALA A 351 -11.07 -5.95 -11.94
CA ALA A 351 -10.77 -7.30 -12.44
C ALA A 351 -11.13 -7.53 -13.92
N ASN A 352 -12.05 -6.70 -14.45
CA ASN A 352 -12.40 -6.69 -15.87
C ASN A 352 -11.48 -5.78 -16.73
N GLY A 353 -10.44 -5.19 -16.14
CA GLY A 353 -9.52 -4.25 -16.81
C GLY A 353 -10.02 -2.81 -16.92
N THR A 354 -11.18 -2.48 -16.36
CA THR A 354 -11.69 -1.09 -16.37
C THR A 354 -10.92 -0.24 -15.38
N LEU A 355 -10.37 0.89 -15.85
CA LEU A 355 -9.85 1.95 -14.98
C LEU A 355 -11.01 2.84 -14.52
N ILE A 356 -11.20 2.97 -13.22
CA ILE A 356 -12.16 3.89 -12.63
C ILE A 356 -11.46 4.86 -11.68
N LYS A 357 -12.11 5.99 -11.44
CA LYS A 357 -11.80 6.85 -10.29
C LYS A 357 -12.75 6.52 -9.16
N ALA A 358 -12.21 6.27 -7.97
CA ALA A 358 -12.94 5.95 -6.75
C ALA A 358 -12.76 7.10 -5.74
N SER A 359 -13.86 7.57 -5.16
CA SER A 359 -13.92 8.60 -4.11
C SER A 359 -15.22 8.42 -3.29
N SER A 360 -15.46 9.29 -2.31
CA SER A 360 -16.73 9.28 -1.57
C SER A 360 -17.96 9.61 -2.43
N THR A 361 -17.77 10.19 -3.62
CA THR A 361 -18.86 10.59 -4.53
C THR A 361 -18.86 9.82 -5.85
N GLN A 362 -17.82 9.01 -6.11
CA GLN A 362 -17.69 8.22 -7.33
C GLN A 362 -17.24 6.80 -6.98
N SER A 363 -18.07 5.80 -7.28
CA SER A 363 -17.82 4.40 -6.87
C SER A 363 -17.55 4.24 -5.36
N PRO A 364 -18.41 4.77 -4.47
CA PRO A 364 -18.14 4.85 -3.04
C PRO A 364 -17.94 3.49 -2.36
N ASP A 365 -18.57 2.42 -2.84
CA ASP A 365 -18.36 1.07 -2.29
C ASP A 365 -16.95 0.54 -2.59
N ILE A 366 -16.41 0.80 -3.79
CA ILE A 366 -15.01 0.47 -4.11
C ILE A 366 -14.07 1.33 -3.30
N PHE A 367 -14.36 2.63 -3.18
CA PHE A 367 -13.54 3.54 -2.39
C PHE A 367 -13.47 3.13 -0.91
N TRP A 368 -14.60 2.70 -0.34
CA TRP A 368 -14.67 2.13 0.99
C TRP A 368 -13.84 0.85 1.12
N ALA A 369 -13.95 -0.07 0.15
CA ALA A 369 -13.28 -1.36 0.18
C ALA A 369 -11.75 -1.25 0.04
N ILE A 370 -11.25 -0.39 -0.84
CA ILE A 370 -9.79 -0.20 -1.02
C ILE A 370 -9.16 0.48 0.19
N LYS A 371 -9.97 1.13 1.04
CA LYS A 371 -9.57 1.60 2.36
C LYS A 371 -9.71 0.46 3.38
N GLY A 372 -9.00 -0.64 3.14
CA GLY A 372 -8.90 -1.76 4.08
C GLY A 372 -8.56 -3.11 3.44
N ALA A 373 -8.87 -3.30 2.15
CA ALA A 373 -8.76 -4.59 1.47
C ALA A 373 -8.44 -4.47 -0.03
N ALA A 374 -7.66 -3.46 -0.47
CA ALA A 374 -7.47 -3.16 -1.89
C ALA A 374 -6.89 -4.33 -2.72
N GLU A 375 -6.05 -5.17 -2.12
CA GLU A 375 -5.45 -6.37 -2.73
C GLU A 375 -6.47 -7.39 -3.22
N SER A 376 -7.72 -7.27 -2.77
CA SER A 376 -8.85 -8.07 -3.17
C SER A 376 -9.75 -7.41 -4.22
N PHE A 377 -9.58 -6.12 -4.57
CA PHE A 377 -10.53 -5.42 -5.46
C PHE A 377 -9.90 -4.79 -6.71
N GLY A 378 -8.59 -4.55 -6.72
CA GLY A 378 -7.96 -3.97 -7.89
C GLY A 378 -6.52 -3.52 -7.71
N VAL A 379 -5.98 -2.98 -8.79
CA VAL A 379 -4.64 -2.37 -8.80
C VAL A 379 -4.80 -0.85 -8.73
N VAL A 380 -4.50 -0.26 -7.57
CA VAL A 380 -4.48 1.20 -7.42
C VAL A 380 -3.24 1.75 -8.11
N THR A 381 -3.43 2.54 -9.17
CA THR A 381 -2.33 3.11 -9.95
C THR A 381 -1.99 4.53 -9.52
N LYS A 382 -2.93 5.23 -8.87
CA LYS A 382 -2.76 6.60 -8.37
C LYS A 382 -3.59 6.84 -7.12
N PHE A 383 -3.03 7.57 -6.18
CA PHE A 383 -3.67 8.06 -4.97
C PHE A 383 -3.81 9.58 -5.03
N TYR A 384 -4.91 10.09 -4.49
CA TYR A 384 -5.12 11.50 -4.20
C TYR A 384 -5.18 11.65 -2.69
N LEU A 385 -4.18 12.33 -2.12
CA LEU A 385 -3.99 12.49 -0.69
C LEU A 385 -4.28 13.91 -0.26
N GLN A 386 -5.09 14.09 0.78
CA GLN A 386 -5.18 15.38 1.45
C GLN A 386 -3.94 15.53 2.34
N THR A 387 -3.08 16.50 2.01
CA THR A 387 -1.91 16.83 2.83
C THR A 387 -2.24 17.90 3.86
N ARG A 388 -1.30 18.10 4.78
CA ARG A 388 -1.29 19.17 5.78
C ARG A 388 0.03 19.91 5.71
N ALA A 389 0.11 21.09 6.30
CA ALA A 389 1.40 21.74 6.54
C ALA A 389 2.25 20.85 7.46
N ALA A 390 3.50 20.62 7.07
CA ALA A 390 4.50 19.98 7.92
C ALA A 390 4.71 20.86 9.16
N PRO A 391 4.71 20.26 10.38
CA PRO A 391 5.06 21.01 11.58
C PRO A 391 6.45 21.65 11.45
N ALA A 392 6.62 22.89 11.91
CA ALA A 392 7.95 23.51 11.95
C ALA A 392 8.91 22.73 12.86
N GLY A 393 8.37 22.11 13.91
CA GLY A 393 9.07 21.14 14.74
C GLY A 393 8.12 20.22 15.48
N ILE A 394 8.68 19.14 16.01
CA ILE A 394 8.00 18.13 16.80
C ILE A 394 8.88 17.74 17.99
N THR A 395 8.27 17.50 19.15
CA THR A 395 9.02 17.03 20.31
C THR A 395 9.19 15.52 20.22
N TYR A 396 10.41 15.05 19.99
CA TYR A 396 10.78 13.64 20.14
C TYR A 396 11.06 13.35 21.62
N PHE A 397 10.66 12.17 22.07
CA PHE A 397 11.03 11.71 23.40
C PHE A 397 11.31 10.21 23.43
N GLN A 398 12.18 9.80 24.35
CA GLN A 398 12.50 8.42 24.64
C GLN A 398 12.84 8.26 26.13
N PHE A 399 12.36 7.17 26.72
CA PHE A 399 12.67 6.71 28.07
C PHE A 399 13.13 5.26 28.00
N ALA A 400 14.39 4.98 28.31
CA ALA A 400 14.94 3.63 28.39
C ALA A 400 15.05 3.20 29.86
N PHE A 401 14.32 2.16 30.24
CA PHE A 401 14.25 1.71 31.63
C PHE A 401 15.32 0.65 31.90
N THR A 402 16.05 0.80 33.00
CA THR A 402 17.11 -0.15 33.41
C THR A 402 16.63 -1.05 34.55
N GLY A 403 17.10 -2.30 34.59
CA GLY A 403 16.76 -3.27 35.64
C GLY A 403 15.30 -3.75 35.68
N ILE A 404 14.44 -3.28 34.76
CA ILE A 404 13.00 -3.60 34.74
C ILE A 404 12.73 -5.11 34.63
N HIS A 405 13.61 -5.84 33.95
CA HIS A 405 13.46 -7.28 33.71
C HIS A 405 13.76 -8.15 34.95
N ASP A 406 14.32 -7.59 36.02
CA ASP A 406 14.71 -8.33 37.23
C ASP A 406 13.52 -8.63 38.15
N SER A 407 12.41 -7.90 37.98
CA SER A 407 11.21 -8.09 38.77
C SER A 407 9.97 -8.10 37.89
N LYS A 408 9.24 -9.23 37.91
CA LYS A 408 7.94 -9.37 37.23
C LYS A 408 6.97 -8.26 37.63
N SER A 409 6.89 -7.94 38.92
CA SER A 409 5.95 -6.92 39.40
C SER A 409 6.31 -5.54 38.90
N VAL A 410 7.60 -5.18 38.84
CA VAL A 410 8.05 -3.90 38.29
C VAL A 410 7.75 -3.84 36.80
N TRP A 411 8.12 -4.87 36.03
CA TRP A 411 7.85 -4.96 34.59
C TRP A 411 6.36 -4.78 34.28
N THR A 412 5.49 -5.53 34.95
CA THR A 412 4.04 -5.47 34.74
C THR A 412 3.45 -4.13 35.18
N ASN A 413 3.83 -3.62 36.36
CA ASN A 413 3.29 -2.36 36.87
C ASN A 413 3.76 -1.16 36.05
N THR A 414 4.95 -1.22 35.44
CA THR A 414 5.40 -0.18 34.51
C THR A 414 4.47 -0.09 33.30
N PHE A 415 4.13 -1.21 32.66
CA PHE A 415 3.19 -1.20 31.54
C PHE A 415 1.81 -0.70 31.96
N LEU A 416 1.28 -1.19 33.09
CA LEU A 416 -0.04 -0.79 33.59
C LEU A 416 -0.11 0.71 33.88
N HIS A 417 0.91 1.28 34.50
CA HIS A 417 0.99 2.72 34.74
C HIS A 417 1.00 3.51 33.43
N ILE A 418 1.82 3.10 32.44
CA ILE A 418 1.84 3.73 31.12
C ILE A 418 0.46 3.66 30.46
N GLN A 419 -0.24 2.53 30.58
CA GLN A 419 -1.59 2.36 30.07
C GLN A 419 -2.61 3.26 30.76
N ASP A 420 -2.54 3.43 32.07
CA ASP A 420 -3.43 4.31 32.82
C ASP A 420 -3.21 5.78 32.40
N VAL A 421 -1.96 6.20 32.22
CA VAL A 421 -1.63 7.53 31.67
C VAL A 421 -2.14 7.68 30.24
N ALA A 422 -1.99 6.66 29.40
CA ALA A 422 -2.48 6.66 28.02
C ALA A 422 -4.01 6.83 27.91
N LYS A 423 -4.75 6.41 28.93
CA LYS A 423 -6.22 6.57 29.04
C LYS A 423 -6.64 7.88 29.72
N ASN A 424 -5.71 8.62 30.34
CA ASN A 424 -6.02 9.81 31.10
C ASN A 424 -6.14 11.07 30.22
N ALA A 425 -7.36 11.52 29.96
CA ALA A 425 -7.66 12.66 29.10
C ALA A 425 -7.15 14.01 29.62
N SER A 426 -6.78 14.12 30.91
CA SER A 426 -6.16 15.35 31.43
C SER A 426 -4.67 15.45 31.06
N VAL A 427 -4.04 14.33 30.73
CA VAL A 427 -2.60 14.23 30.41
C VAL A 427 -2.39 14.01 28.92
N VAL A 428 -3.04 12.99 28.37
CA VAL A 428 -2.90 12.55 26.98
C VAL A 428 -4.07 13.06 26.16
N ASP A 429 -3.75 13.74 25.06
CA ASP A 429 -4.66 14.09 23.99
C ASP A 429 -4.10 13.56 22.66
N ASN A 430 -4.72 13.92 21.53
CA ASN A 430 -4.35 13.42 20.20
C ASN A 430 -2.94 13.85 19.72
N ARG A 431 -2.27 14.77 20.42
CA ARG A 431 -0.93 15.28 20.08
C ARG A 431 0.20 14.40 20.59
N VAL A 432 -0.05 13.46 21.50
CA VAL A 432 0.96 12.54 22.03
C VAL A 432 0.86 11.21 21.29
N SER A 433 1.94 10.62 20.80
CA SER A 433 1.92 9.25 20.29
C SER A 433 3.23 8.57 20.64
N PHE A 434 3.18 7.30 21.05
CA PHE A 434 4.38 6.56 21.43
C PHE A 434 4.18 5.05 21.27
N GLY A 435 5.28 4.33 21.24
CA GLY A 435 5.33 2.88 21.34
C GLY A 435 6.28 2.43 22.44
N ILE A 436 6.01 1.26 22.99
CA ILE A 436 6.92 0.54 23.88
C ILE A 436 7.67 -0.49 23.03
N TYR A 437 8.99 -0.52 23.16
CA TYR A 437 9.87 -1.47 22.48
C TYR A 437 10.50 -2.42 23.49
N LEU A 438 10.42 -3.71 23.19
CA LEU A 438 11.02 -4.81 23.95
C LEU A 438 11.87 -5.67 23.00
N ASP A 439 12.96 -6.25 23.47
CA ASP A 439 13.75 -7.20 22.67
C ASP A 439 14.38 -8.31 23.51
N ASN A 440 15.07 -9.23 22.85
CA ASN A 440 15.83 -10.31 23.48
C ASN A 440 17.14 -9.85 24.15
N TYR A 441 17.53 -8.59 23.99
CA TYR A 441 18.73 -8.00 24.60
C TYR A 441 18.43 -7.31 25.95
N GLY A 442 17.17 -7.36 26.40
CA GLY A 442 16.73 -6.78 27.66
C GLY A 442 16.34 -5.30 27.55
N SER A 443 16.10 -4.80 26.33
CA SER A 443 15.55 -3.47 26.13
C SER A 443 14.11 -3.43 26.65
N TYR A 444 13.81 -2.40 27.44
CA TYR A 444 12.45 -1.91 27.67
C TYR A 444 12.50 -0.40 27.53
N SER A 445 12.00 0.11 26.41
CA SER A 445 11.99 1.56 26.16
C SER A 445 10.63 2.03 25.67
N LEU A 446 10.32 3.28 25.96
CA LEU A 446 9.15 3.98 25.45
C LEU A 446 9.64 5.17 24.64
N SER A 447 9.21 5.30 23.39
CA SER A 447 9.60 6.42 22.53
C SER A 447 8.43 6.92 21.68
N GLY A 448 8.45 8.20 21.31
CA GLY A 448 7.32 8.78 20.62
C GLY A 448 7.53 10.21 20.15
N ALA A 449 6.42 10.82 19.75
CA ALA A 449 6.33 12.20 19.32
C ALA A 449 5.22 12.94 20.06
N PHE A 450 5.46 14.21 20.32
CA PHE A 450 4.47 15.14 20.83
C PHE A 450 4.38 16.37 19.92
N PHE A 451 3.17 16.64 19.42
CA PHE A 451 2.83 17.82 18.62
C PHE A 451 2.65 19.06 19.50
N GLY A 452 3.69 19.40 20.24
CA GLY A 452 3.78 20.55 21.10
C GLY A 452 5.24 20.81 21.48
N SER A 453 5.45 21.77 22.38
CA SER A 453 6.81 22.15 22.78
C SER A 453 7.42 21.18 23.79
N VAL A 454 8.75 21.13 23.86
CA VAL A 454 9.49 20.40 24.90
C VAL A 454 9.09 20.85 26.31
N SER A 455 8.86 22.16 26.49
CA SER A 455 8.43 22.72 27.78
C SER A 455 7.05 22.20 28.20
N GLU A 456 6.08 22.22 27.28
CA GLU A 456 4.74 21.67 27.53
C GLU A 456 4.81 20.17 27.82
N PHE A 457 5.57 19.40 27.04
CA PHE A 457 5.76 17.97 27.29
C PHE A 457 6.36 17.68 28.67
N ASN A 458 7.42 18.39 29.03
CA ASN A 458 8.10 18.23 30.33
C ASN A 458 7.23 18.66 31.51
N THR A 459 6.26 19.55 31.31
CA THR A 459 5.38 20.04 32.38
C THR A 459 4.13 19.17 32.55
N LYS A 460 3.54 18.72 31.43
CA LYS A 460 2.22 18.05 31.43
C LYS A 460 2.31 16.53 31.31
N VAL A 461 3.11 16.03 30.37
CA VAL A 461 3.04 14.63 29.92
C VAL A 461 4.12 13.78 30.59
N ARG A 462 5.37 14.22 30.54
CA ARG A 462 6.52 13.48 31.09
C ARG A 462 6.38 13.18 32.58
N PRO A 463 5.98 14.13 33.46
CA PRO A 463 5.91 13.84 34.89
C PRO A 463 4.94 12.71 35.19
N GLU A 464 3.77 12.70 34.54
CA GLU A 464 2.78 11.64 34.73
C GLU A 464 3.20 10.32 34.10
N LEU A 465 3.82 10.32 32.92
CA LEU A 465 4.37 9.11 32.31
C LEU A 465 5.39 8.41 33.21
N LEU A 466 6.24 9.17 33.90
CA LEU A 466 7.35 8.63 34.69
C LEU A 466 7.03 8.53 36.20
N ARG A 467 5.90 9.08 36.67
CA ARG A 467 5.56 9.07 38.09
C ARG A 467 5.50 7.64 38.59
N THR A 468 6.19 7.34 39.69
CA THR A 468 6.28 6.00 40.30
C THR A 468 7.02 4.92 39.49
N LEU A 469 7.51 5.24 38.29
CA LEU A 469 8.30 4.30 37.49
C LEU A 469 9.77 4.26 37.93
N PRO A 470 10.49 3.17 37.63
CA PRO A 470 11.94 3.12 37.77
C PRO A 470 12.65 4.25 37.02
N THR A 471 13.86 4.58 37.44
CA THR A 471 14.70 5.55 36.74
C THR A 471 14.90 5.10 35.28
N ALA A 472 14.71 6.05 34.36
CA ALA A 472 14.93 5.86 32.94
C ALA A 472 15.96 6.84 32.42
N GLU A 473 16.80 6.40 31.49
CA GLU A 473 17.56 7.31 30.63
C GLU A 473 16.56 8.05 29.73
N ALA A 474 16.60 9.39 29.75
CA ALA A 474 15.59 10.22 29.14
C ALA A 474 16.17 11.15 28.08
N THR A 475 15.63 11.07 26.88
CA THR A 475 15.84 12.03 25.80
C THR A 475 14.54 12.76 25.54
N VAL A 476 14.56 14.09 25.53
CA VAL A 476 13.42 14.92 25.13
C VAL A 476 13.97 16.12 24.36
N GLU A 477 13.64 16.22 23.09
CA GLU A 477 14.21 17.23 22.22
C GLU A 477 13.21 17.71 21.16
N SER A 478 13.38 18.95 20.71
CA SER A 478 12.62 19.47 19.57
C SER A 478 13.40 19.18 18.30
N MET A 479 12.74 18.61 17.30
CA MET A 479 13.32 18.28 16.00
C MET A 479 12.55 18.99 14.89
N ALA A 480 13.24 19.42 13.83
CA ALA A 480 12.57 19.79 12.59
C ALA A 480 11.84 18.57 12.02
N TRP A 481 10.71 18.77 11.34
CA TRP A 481 9.87 17.66 10.85
C TRP A 481 10.64 16.67 9.96
N TYR A 482 11.47 17.16 9.05
CA TYR A 482 12.24 16.30 8.17
C TYR A 482 13.29 15.48 8.94
N ASP A 483 14.03 16.12 9.86
CA ASP A 483 15.02 15.44 10.70
C ASP A 483 14.37 14.40 11.62
N TYR A 484 13.17 14.70 12.12
CA TYR A 484 12.37 13.74 12.87
C TYR A 484 12.03 12.52 12.01
N MET A 485 11.58 12.72 10.77
CA MET A 485 11.31 11.60 9.85
C MET A 485 12.56 10.74 9.60
N VAL A 486 13.71 11.37 9.40
CA VAL A 486 15.00 10.67 9.27
C VAL A 486 15.30 9.88 10.55
N LYS A 487 15.20 10.50 11.72
CA LYS A 487 15.46 9.88 13.03
C LYS A 487 14.61 8.64 13.27
N VAL A 488 13.28 8.73 13.08
CA VAL A 488 12.37 7.60 13.35
C VAL A 488 12.42 6.52 12.27
N SER A 489 12.98 6.81 11.09
CA SER A 489 13.24 5.78 10.07
C SER A 489 14.39 4.84 10.43
N GLY A 490 15.28 5.26 11.34
CA GLY A 490 16.51 4.55 11.64
C GLY A 490 17.55 4.57 10.51
N LYS A 491 17.39 5.46 9.52
CA LYS A 491 18.32 5.68 8.40
C LYS A 491 18.93 7.08 8.45
N THR A 492 19.96 7.31 7.64
CA THR A 492 20.57 8.64 7.45
C THR A 492 19.80 9.51 6.45
N SER A 493 18.89 8.91 5.69
CA SER A 493 18.01 9.55 4.73
C SER A 493 16.73 8.75 4.61
N ILE A 494 15.62 9.43 4.33
CA ILE A 494 14.35 8.78 4.00
C ILE A 494 14.21 8.49 2.50
N LYS A 495 15.13 8.95 1.65
CA LYS A 495 15.06 8.69 0.20
C LYS A 495 15.39 7.23 -0.09
N GLU A 496 14.62 6.64 -1.00
CA GLU A 496 14.78 5.25 -1.43
C GLU A 496 14.96 5.17 -2.95
N PRO A 497 15.71 4.17 -3.45
CA PRO A 497 15.87 3.97 -4.89
C PRO A 497 14.52 3.69 -5.57
N LEU A 498 14.32 4.25 -6.76
CA LEU A 498 13.10 4.07 -7.56
C LEU A 498 12.99 2.67 -8.16
N THR A 499 14.14 2.04 -8.44
CA THR A 499 14.32 0.69 -8.99
C THR A 499 15.52 0.04 -8.30
N GLY A 500 15.57 -1.29 -8.23
CA GLY A 500 16.69 -2.00 -7.58
C GLY A 500 16.74 -1.79 -6.06
N TYR A 501 15.57 -1.66 -5.43
CA TYR A 501 15.47 -1.69 -3.97
C TYR A 501 15.58 -3.15 -3.50
N ASP A 502 16.55 -3.40 -2.61
CA ASP A 502 17.06 -4.74 -2.26
C ASP A 502 17.16 -4.92 -0.73
N GLU A 503 16.23 -4.33 0.05
CA GLU A 503 16.16 -4.63 1.48
C GLU A 503 15.31 -5.87 1.72
N HIS A 504 15.90 -6.84 2.42
CA HIS A 504 15.33 -8.14 2.69
C HIS A 504 15.61 -8.57 4.14
N GLU A 505 14.67 -9.31 4.72
CA GLU A 505 14.84 -9.94 6.03
C GLU A 505 14.26 -11.37 5.99
N ASP A 506 14.86 -12.32 6.72
CA ASP A 506 14.26 -13.62 7.01
C ASP A 506 13.59 -13.55 8.38
N PHE A 507 12.26 -13.64 8.42
CA PHE A 507 11.51 -13.43 9.66
C PHE A 507 10.13 -14.09 9.68
N PHE A 508 9.59 -14.21 10.88
CA PHE A 508 8.18 -14.45 11.13
C PHE A 508 7.64 -13.36 12.06
N ALA A 509 6.43 -12.89 11.77
CA ALA A 509 5.80 -11.84 12.55
C ALA A 509 4.30 -12.11 12.74
N LYS A 510 3.78 -11.64 13.86
CA LYS A 510 2.35 -11.60 14.17
C LYS A 510 1.99 -10.23 14.75
N SER A 511 0.70 -10.00 14.88
CA SER A 511 0.17 -8.84 15.59
C SER A 511 -0.94 -9.23 16.55
N VAL A 512 -1.23 -8.31 17.48
CA VAL A 512 -2.39 -8.37 18.37
C VAL A 512 -2.93 -6.95 18.48
N THR A 513 -4.23 -6.76 18.21
CA THR A 513 -4.92 -5.50 18.52
C THR A 513 -5.73 -5.66 19.80
N VAL A 514 -5.60 -4.68 20.68
CA VAL A 514 -6.17 -4.71 22.03
C VAL A 514 -7.24 -3.63 22.15
N PRO A 515 -8.53 -3.98 22.31
CA PRO A 515 -9.60 -3.00 22.44
C PRO A 515 -9.40 -2.03 23.60
N GLU A 516 -9.76 -0.77 23.40
CA GLU A 516 -9.58 0.30 24.38
C GLU A 516 -10.36 0.08 25.67
N ALA A 517 -11.57 -0.46 25.54
CA ALA A 517 -12.42 -0.83 26.67
C ALA A 517 -11.75 -1.85 27.59
N SER A 518 -10.93 -2.75 27.05
CA SER A 518 -10.25 -3.81 27.83
C SER A 518 -8.85 -3.38 28.29
N GLY A 519 -8.02 -2.86 27.37
CA GLY A 519 -6.58 -2.77 27.60
C GLY A 519 -5.94 -4.14 27.86
N LEU A 520 -4.66 -4.14 28.23
CA LEU A 520 -3.97 -5.34 28.75
C LEU A 520 -4.11 -5.40 30.27
N THR A 521 -4.42 -6.60 30.77
CA THR A 521 -4.52 -6.88 32.20
C THR A 521 -3.17 -7.28 32.80
N SER A 522 -3.05 -7.20 34.13
CA SER A 522 -1.88 -7.73 34.85
C SER A 522 -1.64 -9.22 34.56
N ASN A 523 -2.69 -10.02 34.40
CA ASN A 523 -2.58 -11.44 34.06
C ASN A 523 -1.94 -11.65 32.68
N ALA A 524 -2.38 -10.92 31.65
CA ALA A 524 -1.80 -10.99 30.31
C ALA A 524 -0.33 -10.55 30.30
N LEU A 525 -0.01 -9.47 31.02
CA LEU A 525 1.34 -8.94 31.13
C LEU A 525 2.28 -9.90 31.89
N ASN A 526 1.80 -10.48 33.00
CA ASN A 526 2.55 -11.50 33.74
C ASN A 526 2.82 -12.74 32.88
N ALA A 527 1.82 -13.21 32.12
CA ALA A 527 1.98 -14.34 31.21
C ALA A 527 2.99 -14.04 30.09
N LEU A 528 2.95 -12.82 29.54
CA LEU A 528 3.95 -12.37 28.57
C LEU A 528 5.36 -12.35 29.20
N TYR A 529 5.53 -11.75 30.38
CA TYR A 529 6.81 -11.74 31.09
C TYR A 529 7.34 -13.16 31.32
N ASP A 530 6.49 -14.06 31.82
CA ASP A 530 6.87 -15.46 32.09
C ASP A 530 7.30 -16.18 30.82
N TYR A 531 6.54 -15.99 29.74
CA TYR A 531 6.90 -16.56 28.45
C TYR A 531 8.25 -16.04 27.95
N LEU A 532 8.48 -14.73 27.97
CA LEU A 532 9.75 -14.14 27.53
C LEU A 532 10.96 -14.58 28.37
N LYS A 533 10.76 -14.94 29.64
CA LYS A 533 11.83 -15.44 30.53
C LYS A 533 12.13 -16.93 30.37
N THR A 534 11.16 -17.72 29.91
CA THR A 534 11.23 -19.19 29.93
C THR A 534 11.31 -19.82 28.55
N ALA A 535 10.75 -19.16 27.53
CA ALA A 535 10.91 -19.59 26.15
C ALA A 535 12.38 -19.37 25.74
N GLY A 536 12.99 -20.39 25.11
CA GLY A 536 14.42 -20.38 24.76
C GLY A 536 14.84 -19.20 23.87
N SER A 537 16.13 -19.11 23.53
CA SER A 537 16.65 -17.93 22.82
C SER A 537 16.24 -17.89 21.35
N THR A 538 15.56 -16.83 20.96
CA THR A 538 15.38 -16.40 19.56
C THR A 538 15.67 -14.90 19.52
N GLU A 539 16.26 -14.38 18.44
CA GLU A 539 16.37 -12.93 18.26
C GLU A 539 14.98 -12.39 17.90
N TYR A 540 14.46 -11.46 18.69
CA TYR A 540 13.11 -10.93 18.54
C TYR A 540 13.02 -9.48 19.00
N TYR A 541 11.98 -8.81 18.54
CA TYR A 541 11.48 -7.59 19.17
C TYR A 541 9.96 -7.57 19.24
N ILE A 542 9.43 -6.79 20.19
CA ILE A 542 8.02 -6.46 20.32
C ILE A 542 7.88 -4.95 20.29
N ILE A 543 6.98 -4.43 19.46
CA ILE A 543 6.55 -3.04 19.51
C ILE A 543 5.09 -3.00 19.95
N ILE A 544 4.77 -2.19 20.96
CA ILE A 544 3.42 -2.00 21.48
C ILE A 544 3.05 -0.53 21.29
N ASN A 545 2.35 -0.23 20.21
CA ASN A 545 2.03 1.15 19.79
C ASN A 545 0.74 1.65 20.43
N LEU A 546 0.77 2.85 21.01
CA LEU A 546 -0.43 3.56 21.41
C LEU A 546 -1.21 3.97 20.16
N TYR A 547 -2.41 3.44 20.04
CA TYR A 547 -3.28 3.59 18.88
C TYR A 547 -4.47 4.48 19.21
N GLY A 548 -5.29 4.06 20.17
CA GLY A 548 -6.48 4.78 20.63
C GLY A 548 -6.22 5.76 21.77
N GLY A 549 -7.12 5.79 22.73
CA GLY A 549 -7.07 6.71 23.87
C GLY A 549 -7.66 8.08 23.56
N PRO A 550 -7.71 8.98 24.57
CA PRO A 550 -8.39 10.26 24.48
C PRO A 550 -7.96 11.09 23.26
N GLY A 551 -8.96 11.51 22.48
CA GLY A 551 -8.81 12.37 21.32
C GLY A 551 -8.22 11.70 20.07
N SER A 552 -7.85 10.41 20.09
CA SER A 552 -7.21 9.78 18.92
C SER A 552 -8.06 9.95 17.66
N ALA A 553 -7.44 10.53 16.62
CA ALA A 553 -8.07 10.73 15.33
C ALA A 553 -8.42 9.40 14.64
N ILE A 554 -7.73 8.30 14.98
CA ILE A 554 -8.02 6.97 14.46
C ILE A 554 -9.42 6.53 14.89
N ASN A 555 -9.77 6.74 16.16
CA ASN A 555 -11.04 6.39 16.78
C ASN A 555 -12.19 7.32 16.38
N SER A 556 -11.89 8.46 15.75
CA SER A 556 -12.91 9.38 15.23
C SER A 556 -13.64 8.86 13.98
N LYS A 557 -13.19 7.72 13.44
CA LYS A 557 -13.74 7.06 12.25
C LYS A 557 -14.28 5.68 12.63
N ASN A 558 -15.18 5.16 11.81
CA ASN A 558 -15.77 3.83 12.00
C ASN A 558 -15.68 3.00 10.71
N THR A 559 -16.28 1.81 10.74
CA THR A 559 -16.32 0.88 9.60
C THR A 559 -17.22 1.34 8.45
N ASP A 560 -17.99 2.42 8.59
CA ASP A 560 -18.71 3.02 7.45
C ASP A 560 -17.78 3.89 6.61
N PHE A 561 -16.76 4.50 7.23
CA PHE A 561 -15.78 5.34 6.56
C PHE A 561 -14.79 4.53 5.71
N ALA A 562 -14.44 3.33 6.16
CA ALA A 562 -13.41 2.48 5.54
C ALA A 562 -13.62 1.01 5.92
N ALA A 563 -13.19 0.08 5.08
CA ALA A 563 -13.16 -1.36 5.36
C ALA A 563 -12.04 -1.76 6.34
N TYR A 564 -11.81 -0.95 7.38
CA TYR A 564 -10.76 -1.12 8.38
C TYR A 564 -11.37 -1.12 9.78
N VAL A 565 -11.07 -2.15 10.57
CA VAL A 565 -11.86 -2.48 11.77
C VAL A 565 -11.23 -2.14 13.11
N ASP A 566 -9.90 -1.98 13.20
CA ASP A 566 -9.25 -1.67 14.49
C ASP A 566 -9.43 -0.18 14.89
N ARG A 567 -10.66 0.34 14.79
CA ARG A 567 -11.00 1.73 15.10
C ARG A 567 -11.18 1.98 16.61
N ASP A 568 -11.27 0.94 17.41
CA ASP A 568 -11.47 0.97 18.86
C ASP A 568 -10.30 0.35 19.64
N SER A 569 -9.17 0.12 18.99
CA SER A 569 -7.98 -0.44 19.62
C SER A 569 -7.21 0.63 20.41
N LEU A 570 -6.79 0.31 21.64
CA LEU A 570 -5.84 1.11 22.39
C LEU A 570 -4.40 0.76 22.05
N TRP A 571 -4.10 -0.53 21.93
CA TRP A 571 -2.76 -1.01 21.61
C TRP A 571 -2.77 -1.83 20.33
N VAL A 572 -1.72 -1.65 19.52
CA VAL A 572 -1.38 -2.55 18.42
C VAL A 572 0.02 -3.08 18.66
N LEU A 573 0.11 -4.39 18.82
CA LEU A 573 1.36 -5.10 19.02
C LEU A 573 1.88 -5.62 17.68
N GLN A 574 3.19 -5.47 17.47
CA GLN A 574 3.96 -6.17 16.47
C GLN A 574 4.93 -7.10 17.18
N ASN A 575 4.78 -8.41 16.99
CA ASN A 575 5.67 -9.42 17.55
C ASN A 575 6.51 -9.97 16.39
N TYR A 576 7.81 -9.73 16.41
CA TYR A 576 8.71 -10.00 15.28
C TYR A 576 9.87 -10.88 15.72
N GLY A 577 10.14 -11.95 14.97
CA GLY A 577 11.23 -12.87 15.24
C GLY A 577 12.06 -13.12 13.99
N TYR A 578 13.38 -13.18 14.17
CA TYR A 578 14.31 -13.40 13.08
C TYR A 578 14.53 -14.89 12.80
N GLY A 579 14.60 -15.22 11.52
CA GLY A 579 14.77 -16.58 11.02
C GLY A 579 13.52 -17.46 11.15
N GLY A 580 13.43 -18.48 10.30
CA GLY A 580 12.29 -19.43 10.31
C GLY A 580 12.05 -20.17 11.64
N ALA A 581 13.09 -20.33 12.48
CA ALA A 581 12.98 -20.96 13.79
C ALA A 581 12.18 -20.14 14.81
N SER A 582 12.01 -18.83 14.57
CA SER A 582 11.29 -17.93 15.47
C SER A 582 9.77 -18.16 15.52
N MET A 583 9.21 -18.90 14.57
CA MET A 583 7.76 -19.02 14.41
C MET A 583 7.05 -19.54 15.67
N ASN A 584 7.57 -20.59 16.29
CA ASN A 584 7.01 -21.12 17.53
C ASN A 584 7.13 -20.11 18.68
N PHE A 585 8.26 -19.40 18.74
CA PHE A 585 8.50 -18.38 19.76
C PHE A 585 7.46 -17.25 19.67
N ILE A 586 7.26 -16.69 18.48
CA ILE A 586 6.31 -15.60 18.24
C ILE A 586 4.85 -16.07 18.40
N ASN A 587 4.51 -17.29 17.97
CA ASN A 587 3.19 -17.87 18.24
C ASN A 587 2.91 -17.97 19.75
N GLY A 588 3.92 -18.35 20.54
CA GLY A 588 3.78 -18.41 21.98
C GLY A 588 3.68 -17.03 22.65
N ILE A 589 4.31 -15.98 22.12
CA ILE A 589 4.09 -14.59 22.58
C ILE A 589 2.61 -14.22 22.45
N ASN A 590 2.04 -14.38 21.25
CA ASN A 590 0.61 -14.11 21.01
C ASN A 590 -0.28 -14.96 21.94
N SER A 591 0.01 -16.25 22.05
CA SER A 591 -0.77 -17.18 22.87
C SER A 591 -0.72 -16.85 24.35
N ALA A 592 0.44 -16.46 24.88
CA ALA A 592 0.62 -16.09 26.28
C ALA A 592 -0.27 -14.89 26.66
N ILE A 593 -0.36 -13.89 25.77
CA ILE A 593 -1.22 -12.71 25.96
C ILE A 593 -2.71 -13.10 25.86
N ILE A 594 -3.10 -13.74 24.76
CA ILE A 594 -4.50 -14.01 24.44
C ILE A 594 -5.12 -14.99 25.44
N ASN A 595 -4.43 -16.09 25.76
CA ASN A 595 -4.96 -17.13 26.65
C ASN A 595 -5.09 -16.65 28.11
N ALA A 596 -4.27 -15.70 28.53
CA ALA A 596 -4.32 -15.12 29.87
C ALA A 596 -5.43 -14.07 30.04
N GLN A 597 -6.12 -13.70 28.95
CA GLN A 597 -7.21 -12.72 28.94
C GLN A 597 -8.35 -13.16 27.99
N PRO A 598 -8.95 -14.34 28.21
CA PRO A 598 -9.86 -14.98 27.25
C PRO A 598 -11.18 -14.21 27.03
N GLN A 599 -11.56 -13.32 27.95
CA GLN A 599 -12.75 -12.48 27.84
C GLN A 599 -12.59 -11.30 26.86
N THR A 600 -11.37 -11.02 26.38
CA THR A 600 -11.11 -9.91 25.46
C THR A 600 -11.12 -10.39 24.02
N SER A 601 -11.91 -9.72 23.19
CA SER A 601 -11.92 -9.91 21.74
C SER A 601 -10.70 -9.25 21.12
N PHE A 602 -9.55 -9.93 21.15
CA PHE A 602 -8.35 -9.48 20.44
C PHE A 602 -8.53 -9.58 18.93
N GLY A 603 -7.95 -8.64 18.20
CA GLY A 603 -7.85 -8.69 16.74
C GLY A 603 -6.40 -8.83 16.27
N ALA A 604 -6.19 -8.63 14.97
CA ALA A 604 -4.86 -8.57 14.36
C ALA A 604 -4.80 -7.43 13.34
N TYR A 605 -3.61 -6.90 13.13
CA TYR A 605 -3.38 -5.77 12.23
C TYR A 605 -2.83 -6.24 10.88
N LEU A 606 -3.60 -6.02 9.82
CA LEU A 606 -3.37 -6.57 8.48
C LEU A 606 -2.03 -6.14 7.83
N ASN A 607 -1.54 -4.94 8.13
CA ASN A 607 -0.21 -4.51 7.64
C ASN A 607 0.94 -5.37 8.22
N TYR A 608 0.71 -6.10 9.30
CA TYR A 608 1.59 -7.15 9.82
C TYR A 608 0.98 -8.53 9.55
N VAL A 609 0.66 -8.78 8.28
CA VAL A 609 -0.04 -9.98 7.82
C VAL A 609 0.68 -11.25 8.26
N ASP A 610 -0.09 -12.20 8.79
CA ASP A 610 0.40 -13.46 9.32
C ASP A 610 0.01 -14.61 8.39
N PRO A 611 0.95 -15.19 7.63
CA PRO A 611 0.67 -16.27 6.69
C PRO A 611 0.31 -17.60 7.36
N SER A 612 0.38 -17.72 8.70
CA SER A 612 0.00 -18.94 9.41
C SER A 612 -1.50 -19.06 9.65
N TYR A 613 -2.27 -17.98 9.50
CA TYR A 613 -3.72 -18.04 9.56
C TYR A 613 -4.30 -18.63 8.27
N ASP A 614 -5.27 -19.53 8.43
CA ASP A 614 -6.18 -19.85 7.34
C ASP A 614 -7.07 -18.64 6.99
N ALA A 615 -7.72 -18.69 5.82
CA ALA A 615 -8.52 -17.59 5.32
C ALA A 615 -9.63 -17.18 6.32
N ALA A 616 -10.35 -18.14 6.88
CA ALA A 616 -11.45 -17.87 7.81
C ALA A 616 -10.97 -17.15 9.09
N THR A 617 -9.84 -17.60 9.66
CA THR A 617 -9.22 -16.97 10.84
C THR A 617 -8.72 -15.57 10.50
N ALA A 618 -8.03 -15.41 9.36
CA ALA A 618 -7.56 -14.12 8.88
C ALA A 618 -8.74 -13.14 8.67
N HIS A 619 -9.83 -13.59 8.03
CA HIS A 619 -11.01 -12.76 7.80
C HIS A 619 -11.66 -12.31 9.10
N LYS A 620 -11.78 -13.22 10.07
CA LYS A 620 -12.32 -12.90 11.39
C LYS A 620 -11.46 -11.87 12.12
N LEU A 621 -10.14 -12.04 12.12
CA LEU A 621 -9.21 -11.18 12.86
C LEU A 621 -8.98 -9.82 12.20
N TYR A 622 -8.94 -9.76 10.87
CA TYR A 622 -8.63 -8.54 10.11
C TYR A 622 -9.86 -7.72 9.73
N TYR A 623 -11.03 -8.34 9.63
CA TYR A 623 -12.26 -7.65 9.20
C TYR A 623 -13.46 -7.88 10.13
N GLY A 624 -13.48 -8.96 10.91
CA GLY A 624 -14.69 -9.34 11.64
C GLY A 624 -15.88 -9.62 10.71
N ASP A 625 -16.99 -10.12 11.27
CA ASP A 625 -18.05 -10.72 10.45
C ASP A 625 -18.78 -9.69 9.58
N ALA A 626 -19.06 -8.50 10.13
CA ALA A 626 -19.87 -7.49 9.45
C ALA A 626 -19.14 -6.87 8.24
N VAL A 627 -17.88 -6.45 8.42
CA VAL A 627 -17.10 -5.86 7.32
C VAL A 627 -16.73 -6.93 6.31
N TYR A 628 -16.36 -8.14 6.74
CA TYR A 628 -16.10 -9.25 5.83
C TYR A 628 -17.33 -9.58 4.96
N SER A 629 -18.52 -9.66 5.55
CA SER A 629 -19.75 -9.96 4.79
C SER A 629 -20.02 -8.91 3.70
N ARG A 630 -19.81 -7.63 4.01
CA ARG A 630 -19.95 -6.54 3.04
C ARG A 630 -18.89 -6.61 1.94
N LEU A 631 -17.63 -6.87 2.30
CA LEU A 631 -16.53 -7.04 1.35
C LEU A 631 -16.79 -8.25 0.43
N ALA A 632 -17.21 -9.39 0.96
CA ALA A 632 -17.49 -10.59 0.19
C ALA A 632 -18.64 -10.37 -0.81
N ALA A 633 -19.72 -9.69 -0.40
CA ALA A 633 -20.82 -9.33 -1.29
C ALA A 633 -20.37 -8.38 -2.42
N LEU A 634 -19.48 -7.43 -2.12
CA LEU A 634 -18.91 -6.56 -3.14
C LEU A 634 -17.96 -7.32 -4.08
N LYS A 635 -17.12 -8.19 -3.53
CA LYS A 635 -16.16 -9.02 -4.27
C LYS A 635 -16.87 -9.86 -5.32
N GLN A 636 -17.98 -10.50 -4.97
CA GLN A 636 -18.79 -11.28 -5.91
C GLN A 636 -19.31 -10.44 -7.09
N LYS A 637 -19.57 -9.14 -6.90
CA LYS A 637 -20.04 -8.24 -7.96
C LYS A 637 -18.93 -7.78 -8.89
N VAL A 638 -17.75 -7.47 -8.36
CA VAL A 638 -16.70 -6.77 -9.12
C VAL A 638 -15.52 -7.66 -9.52
N ASP A 639 -15.37 -8.81 -8.89
CA ASP A 639 -14.39 -9.84 -9.23
C ASP A 639 -14.91 -11.26 -8.92
N PRO A 640 -15.99 -11.72 -9.60
CA PRO A 640 -16.55 -13.06 -9.38
C PRO A 640 -15.60 -14.20 -9.73
N ALA A 641 -14.62 -13.95 -10.61
CA ALA A 641 -13.62 -14.93 -11.03
C ALA A 641 -12.42 -15.00 -10.08
N GLN A 642 -12.41 -14.18 -9.01
CA GLN A 642 -11.31 -14.11 -8.04
C GLN A 642 -9.98 -13.82 -8.75
N VAL A 643 -9.94 -12.91 -9.72
CA VAL A 643 -8.74 -12.50 -10.46
C VAL A 643 -7.70 -11.98 -9.49
N PHE A 644 -8.09 -11.05 -8.60
CA PHE A 644 -7.25 -10.58 -7.52
C PHE A 644 -7.38 -11.51 -6.33
N TRP A 645 -6.37 -12.33 -6.10
CA TRP A 645 -6.44 -13.39 -5.11
C TRP A 645 -5.07 -13.61 -4.46
N ASN A 646 -5.09 -13.94 -3.17
CA ASN A 646 -4.00 -14.51 -2.39
C ASN A 646 -4.65 -15.42 -1.31
N PRO A 647 -3.89 -16.20 -0.52
CA PRO A 647 -4.45 -17.14 0.46
C PRO A 647 -5.39 -16.54 1.53
N GLN A 648 -5.38 -15.21 1.73
CA GLN A 648 -6.21 -14.53 2.73
C GLN A 648 -7.07 -13.41 2.10
N ALA A 649 -7.11 -13.31 0.77
CA ALA A 649 -7.96 -12.34 0.06
C ALA A 649 -9.44 -12.57 0.39
N ILE A 650 -10.26 -11.55 0.17
CA ILE A 650 -11.71 -11.66 0.34
C ILE A 650 -12.27 -12.72 -0.61
N GLY A 651 -12.94 -13.74 -0.05
CA GLY A 651 -13.48 -14.87 -0.80
C GLY A 651 -12.46 -15.98 -1.14
N ALA A 652 -11.30 -16.00 -0.48
CA ALA A 652 -10.29 -17.05 -0.61
C ALA A 652 -10.71 -18.40 0.01
#